data_AF-A0A2L0HTP8-F1
#
_entry.id   AF-A0A2L0HTP8-F1
#
_cell.length_a   1.000
_cell.length_b   1.000
_cell.length_c   1.000
_cell.angle_alpha   90.00
_cell.angle_beta   90.00
_cell.angle_gamma   90.00
#
_symmetry.space_group_name_H-M   'P 1'
#
loop_
_entity.id
_entity.type
_entity.pdbx_description
1 polymer ?
#
loop_
_entity_poly.entity_id
_entity_poly.type
_entity_poly.pdbx_seq_one_letter_code
_entity_poly.pdbx_strand_id
1 'polypeptide(L)'
;MIGFMDSLLKEKVVIDEYSKSIFDINAFKDAVFLNKKEIKQIDSLSADENFEINNMNSRFFRITELSAQEQFILRQDLENVIASMNNVHFNWVYYLSGTETGIEIYIGTVLLLDQGDVFNQKKLLESQLLGNISGILLEDVSSKNLQDHILSPLNNSQHFGLLTGVPSLTIDQQAQSKGSNINQGIDRLARSLTGETWQLLLVAQPAKLHEINQTIEEFLNLSSDLHPGIKKSIQSGTNTGTSLTEGSSTSISHGLTDQTGSNKSRTKQHGLNDSITNQTSESGGESSSNSKNNSSTSTSDSKNKGWTKGESKTNGTSSGTSDSSGTSESKSVSKSDTKGSSNSSSRSEGKNTTESREFIDKKIERIEKYITEKQLPRFELGRSKGLFKTAIYLSAYNKRTYESLVLAVRSTFQGNQSVFSPLQVQKLHMKKKDINQLFKIHWEKNDINKDALLLQSTPSAARHVALATWLNASELSILAGLPSREVCGIRLRKNVDFAVNPLNSKDSASFELGRIIQNGRILEKSKVLLDKKLLNQHIFISGVTGAGKTTTCQQILLQSKLPFLVIEPAKTEYRGLYELDEDIQFYTLNNEQLSPFRINPFELLPNEQLVGHIDTLKATFAAVFPMEASMPYLIEEAIVRSYESKGWDIHTSKNFLFENPFNCQGQAFPIMSEMLEQLKIVIKSKGFGDDLQQKYEGSLISRLDNLTIGSKGRMLNTRVSIDVSKLLDQKVVIELDELKDEQDKALMMGLLIGRVAEAMKQRHYSDPTFQHLTLIEEAHRLLEKPQGHDDGAKKLGVSLFANLLAEVRKYGEGLIIADQIPNKLAPEVLKNTNTKIIHRLFAADDRQAIGETVGLTEEQIDFLPMLKAGEAVVYSAGWHEAVRTQVGQLHNTNSKPLDIQIIASHSQRRIFSQRTQLYPRLSSVFDSEITAEQFNQFIQEGSFVLNLWLKWYALSQNEVQGHKLIITQRLSKEMEKLNQVWGDSKSDIKLALAQLFLDIAPIAYIEDKLPTKYPVEQYLIFLFGLYEHDQLNEKITSDTIFGQDTGRLIAGALQAMLQKLNSI
;
A
#
# COMPACT_ATOMS: atom_id res chain seq x y z
N MET A 1 43.21 35.95 83.66
CA MET A 1 42.11 35.16 84.24
C MET A 1 40.95 35.25 83.26
N ILE A 2 40.53 34.14 82.66
CA ILE A 2 39.56 34.12 81.55
C ILE A 2 38.16 34.16 82.18
N GLY A 3 37.43 35.27 81.98
CA GLY A 3 36.12 35.49 82.62
C GLY A 3 35.63 36.93 82.58
N PHE A 4 35.82 37.65 81.47
CA PHE A 4 35.52 39.09 81.36
C PHE A 4 34.52 39.42 80.23
N MET A 5 33.65 38.48 79.88
CA MET A 5 32.69 38.58 78.76
C MET A 5 31.34 37.89 79.08
N ASP A 6 30.96 37.80 80.36
CA ASP A 6 29.89 36.90 80.83
C ASP A 6 28.76 37.59 81.64
N SER A 7 28.51 38.90 81.40
CA SER A 7 27.50 39.65 82.19
C SER A 7 26.65 40.72 81.46
N LEU A 8 26.72 40.84 80.12
CA LEU A 8 26.03 41.90 79.38
C LEU A 8 24.97 41.43 78.35
N LEU A 9 24.50 40.18 78.45
CA LEU A 9 23.44 39.61 77.58
C LEU A 9 22.32 38.91 78.38
N LYS A 10 21.88 39.51 79.50
CA LYS A 10 20.63 39.14 80.19
C LYS A 10 19.75 40.38 80.41
N GLU A 11 18.45 40.13 80.39
CA GLU A 11 17.33 41.11 80.29
C GLU A 11 17.16 41.73 78.89
N LYS A 12 16.01 41.60 78.20
CA LYS A 12 14.71 41.00 78.56
C LYS A 12 14.05 40.30 77.38
N VAL A 13 13.52 39.10 77.63
CA VAL A 13 12.37 38.52 76.92
C VAL A 13 11.11 39.22 77.43
N VAL A 14 10.17 39.64 76.56
CA VAL A 14 8.76 39.15 76.38
C VAL A 14 8.15 39.91 75.17
N ILE A 15 7.16 39.32 74.48
CA ILE A 15 6.27 39.86 73.43
C ILE A 15 6.96 39.92 72.03
N ASP A 16 6.71 39.00 71.10
CA ASP A 16 5.43 38.79 70.40
C ASP A 16 5.17 37.32 69.98
N GLU A 17 4.02 36.76 70.39
CA GLU A 17 3.42 35.56 69.80
C GLU A 17 2.55 35.92 68.59
N TYR A 18 3.14 36.24 67.42
CA TYR A 18 2.41 36.25 66.13
C TYR A 18 3.35 36.26 64.90
N SER A 19 4.28 35.30 64.82
CA SER A 19 5.05 35.06 63.58
C SER A 19 4.52 33.84 62.82
N LYS A 20 3.74 34.09 61.75
CA LYS A 20 3.71 33.15 60.62
C LYS A 20 5.16 32.98 60.14
N SER A 21 5.60 31.75 59.89
CA SER A 21 6.98 31.48 59.45
C SER A 21 7.31 32.29 58.20
N ILE A 22 8.22 33.25 58.33
CA ILE A 22 8.68 34.07 57.20
C ILE A 22 9.46 33.15 56.25
N PHE A 23 8.99 33.03 55.01
CA PHE A 23 9.68 32.27 53.96
C PHE A 23 11.11 32.80 53.77
N ASP A 24 12.11 31.94 53.99
CA ASP A 24 13.52 32.33 53.87
C ASP A 24 13.97 32.34 52.41
N ILE A 25 13.75 33.50 51.79
CA ILE A 25 14.18 33.84 50.42
C ILE A 25 15.68 33.58 50.20
N ASN A 26 16.53 33.72 51.22
CA ASN A 26 17.97 33.54 51.05
C ASN A 26 18.34 32.05 51.08
N ALA A 27 17.78 31.27 52.02
CA ALA A 27 17.93 29.80 52.01
C ALA A 27 17.41 29.18 50.70
N PHE A 28 16.30 29.68 50.17
CA PHE A 28 15.77 29.28 48.85
C PHE A 28 16.73 29.64 47.70
N LYS A 29 17.25 30.88 47.66
CA LYS A 29 18.27 31.28 46.65
C LYS A 29 19.51 30.40 46.69
N ASP A 30 19.99 30.06 47.88
CA ASP A 30 21.17 29.22 48.05
C ASP A 30 20.90 27.78 47.56
N ALA A 31 19.75 27.21 47.90
CA ALA A 31 19.33 25.90 47.40
C ALA A 31 19.18 25.86 45.86
N VAL A 32 18.75 26.97 45.26
CA VAL A 32 18.47 27.08 43.82
C VAL A 32 19.71 27.44 42.98
N PHE A 33 20.55 28.38 43.43
CA PHE A 33 21.65 28.94 42.62
C PHE A 33 23.05 28.55 43.06
N LEU A 34 23.31 28.32 44.36
CA LEU A 34 24.65 27.93 44.82
C LEU A 34 24.93 26.43 44.63
N ASN A 35 23.95 25.69 44.12
CA ASN A 35 24.09 24.31 43.66
C ASN A 35 24.86 23.42 44.66
N LYS A 36 24.49 23.48 45.94
CA LYS A 36 24.93 22.54 47.01
C LYS A 36 24.39 21.11 46.78
N LYS A 37 24.18 20.74 45.51
CA LYS A 37 23.84 19.41 45.04
C LYS A 37 25.11 18.58 44.91
N GLU A 38 25.41 17.85 45.95
CA GLU A 38 25.24 16.42 45.75
C GLU A 38 23.88 16.06 46.34
N ILE A 39 22.91 15.74 45.47
CA ILE A 39 22.02 14.63 45.84
C ILE A 39 23.00 13.50 46.10
N LYS A 40 23.04 12.97 47.34
CA LYS A 40 23.98 11.89 47.73
C LYS A 40 24.06 10.87 46.59
N GLN A 41 25.27 10.38 46.28
CA GLN A 41 25.41 9.29 45.32
C GLN A 41 24.38 8.21 45.66
N ILE A 42 23.55 7.86 44.68
CA ILE A 42 22.51 6.86 44.85
C ILE A 42 23.23 5.51 44.76
N ASP A 43 23.74 5.08 45.90
CA ASP A 43 24.60 3.90 46.04
C ASP A 43 23.84 2.58 45.76
N SER A 44 22.51 2.59 45.90
CA SER A 44 21.61 1.49 45.53
C SER A 44 20.15 1.95 45.50
N LEU A 45 19.30 1.26 44.72
CA LEU A 45 17.85 1.42 44.81
C LEU A 45 17.27 0.71 46.04
N SER A 46 16.15 1.23 46.56
CA SER A 46 15.34 0.58 47.58
C SER A 46 14.69 -0.71 47.04
N ALA A 47 15.20 -1.87 47.43
CA ALA A 47 14.77 -3.16 46.89
C ALA A 47 13.54 -3.76 47.59
N ASP A 48 12.52 -4.09 46.81
CA ASP A 48 11.39 -4.96 47.20
C ASP A 48 11.66 -6.39 46.72
N GLU A 49 12.17 -7.26 47.61
CA GLU A 49 12.63 -8.61 47.25
C GLU A 49 11.54 -9.52 46.64
N ASN A 50 10.26 -9.18 46.83
CA ASN A 50 9.13 -9.96 46.31
C ASN A 50 8.71 -9.54 44.88
N PHE A 51 9.30 -8.48 44.31
CA PHE A 51 8.91 -7.99 42.99
C PHE A 51 9.82 -8.53 41.87
N GLU A 52 9.26 -9.42 41.06
CA GLU A 52 9.86 -9.94 39.83
C GLU A 52 8.94 -9.68 38.64
N ILE A 53 9.46 -9.11 37.55
CA ILE A 53 8.65 -8.81 36.37
C ILE A 53 8.49 -10.05 35.48
N ASN A 54 7.25 -10.34 35.10
CA ASN A 54 6.91 -11.54 34.34
C ASN A 54 5.60 -11.32 33.55
N ASN A 55 5.20 -12.32 32.77
CA ASN A 55 3.93 -12.31 32.03
C ASN A 55 2.68 -12.62 32.89
N MET A 56 2.75 -12.46 34.22
CA MET A 56 1.56 -12.31 35.07
C MET A 56 1.32 -10.84 35.42
N ASN A 57 2.36 -10.09 35.81
CA ASN A 57 2.25 -8.68 36.19
C ASN A 57 2.60 -7.67 35.07
N SER A 58 3.11 -8.09 33.92
CA SER A 58 3.45 -7.19 32.81
C SER A 58 2.99 -7.70 31.45
N ARG A 59 2.84 -6.79 30.48
CA ARG A 59 2.67 -7.10 29.05
C ARG A 59 3.40 -6.05 28.21
N PHE A 60 4.07 -6.51 27.16
CA PHE A 60 4.79 -5.68 26.21
C PHE A 60 4.43 -6.07 24.78
N PHE A 61 4.48 -5.09 23.89
CA PHE A 61 4.46 -5.26 22.45
C PHE A 61 5.78 -4.76 21.87
N ARG A 62 6.39 -5.56 20.98
CA ARG A 62 7.50 -5.12 20.12
C ARG A 62 6.92 -4.41 18.90
N ILE A 63 7.48 -3.25 18.54
CA ILE A 63 7.17 -2.58 17.27
C ILE A 63 8.16 -3.09 16.21
N THR A 64 7.64 -3.62 15.11
CA THR A 64 8.47 -4.14 13.99
C THR A 64 8.31 -3.34 12.70
N GLU A 65 7.16 -2.70 12.50
CA GLU A 65 6.84 -1.90 11.32
C GLU A 65 5.91 -0.74 11.71
N LEU A 66 6.02 0.41 11.04
CA LEU A 66 5.06 1.53 11.11
C LEU A 66 5.05 2.33 9.79
N SER A 67 4.08 3.23 9.63
CA SER A 67 4.05 4.13 8.46
C SER A 67 5.13 5.21 8.55
N ALA A 68 5.74 5.53 7.41
CA ALA A 68 6.57 6.72 7.26
C ALA A 68 5.68 7.96 7.37
N GLN A 69 5.89 8.76 8.42
CA GLN A 69 5.12 9.96 8.75
C GLN A 69 6.06 11.06 9.26
N GLU A 70 5.57 12.31 9.25
CA GLU A 70 6.30 13.40 9.89
C GLU A 70 6.45 13.17 11.39
N GLN A 71 7.61 13.55 11.94
CA GLN A 71 7.91 13.31 13.35
C GLN A 71 6.91 14.00 14.30
N PHE A 72 6.33 15.15 13.90
CA PHE A 72 5.32 15.84 14.70
C PHE A 72 4.05 14.98 14.87
N ILE A 73 3.58 14.34 13.79
CA ILE A 73 2.40 13.47 13.79
C ILE A 73 2.65 12.26 14.71
N LEU A 74 3.76 11.54 14.51
CA LEU A 74 4.13 10.39 15.34
C LEU A 74 4.20 10.71 16.85
N ARG A 75 4.65 11.93 17.22
CA ARG A 75 4.66 12.37 18.63
C ARG A 75 3.27 12.69 19.15
N GLN A 76 2.40 13.29 18.33
CA GLN A 76 1.02 13.60 18.70
C GLN A 76 0.18 12.31 18.86
N ASP A 77 0.34 11.34 17.96
CA ASP A 77 -0.30 10.04 18.03
C ASP A 77 0.14 9.27 19.29
N LEU A 78 1.45 9.28 19.58
CA LEU A 78 1.98 8.67 20.80
C LEU A 78 1.56 9.42 22.08
N GLU A 79 1.48 10.75 22.06
CA GLU A 79 0.94 11.56 23.17
C GLU A 79 -0.50 11.16 23.51
N ASN A 80 -1.35 10.94 22.49
CA ASN A 80 -2.72 10.45 22.68
C ASN A 80 -2.74 9.05 23.30
N VAL A 81 -1.87 8.14 22.86
CA VAL A 81 -1.73 6.80 23.47
C VAL A 81 -1.30 6.92 24.93
N ILE A 82 -0.29 7.72 25.26
CA ILE A 82 0.19 7.92 26.63
C ILE A 82 -0.91 8.54 27.51
N ALA A 83 -1.63 9.55 27.03
CA ALA A 83 -2.73 10.19 27.74
C ALA A 83 -3.87 9.22 28.10
N SER A 84 -4.11 8.19 27.27
CA SER A 84 -5.08 7.13 27.55
C SER A 84 -4.63 6.13 28.63
N MET A 85 -3.34 6.09 28.98
CA MET A 85 -2.75 5.19 30.00
C MET A 85 -2.78 5.82 31.40
N ASN A 86 -3.93 6.30 31.85
CA ASN A 86 -4.08 7.05 33.11
C ASN A 86 -4.29 6.19 34.37
N ASN A 87 -4.28 4.86 34.25
CA ASN A 87 -4.58 3.94 35.35
C ASN A 87 -3.40 3.87 36.36
N VAL A 88 -3.58 4.47 37.53
CA VAL A 88 -2.56 4.61 38.60
C VAL A 88 -2.01 3.28 39.16
N HIS A 89 -2.67 2.15 38.89
CA HIS A 89 -2.18 0.82 39.27
C HIS A 89 -1.11 0.27 38.31
N PHE A 90 -0.97 0.85 37.13
CA PHE A 90 -0.02 0.43 36.11
C PHE A 90 1.01 1.53 35.83
N ASN A 91 2.27 1.11 35.69
CA ASN A 91 3.28 1.93 35.03
C ASN A 91 3.18 1.71 33.51
N TRP A 92 3.19 2.80 32.76
CA TRP A 92 3.48 2.76 31.33
C TRP A 92 4.99 2.66 31.14
N VAL A 93 5.44 1.76 30.27
CA VAL A 93 6.85 1.47 30.08
C VAL A 93 7.20 1.54 28.60
N TYR A 94 8.25 2.29 28.29
CA TYR A 94 8.87 2.37 26.98
C TYR A 94 10.32 1.90 27.11
N TYR A 95 10.69 0.85 26.37
CA TYR A 95 12.02 0.26 26.39
C TYR A 95 12.59 0.24 24.97
N LEU A 96 13.71 0.93 24.79
CA LEU A 96 14.46 1.03 23.54
C LEU A 96 15.80 0.34 23.74
N SER A 97 16.05 -0.73 22.97
CA SER A 97 17.27 -1.52 23.01
C SER A 97 18.06 -1.32 21.73
N GLY A 98 19.31 -0.86 21.84
CA GLY A 98 20.30 -0.92 20.78
C GLY A 98 21.01 -2.28 20.80
N THR A 99 21.08 -2.91 19.63
CA THR A 99 21.79 -4.16 19.37
C THR A 99 22.85 -3.95 18.29
N GLU A 100 23.74 -4.93 18.11
CA GLU A 100 24.70 -4.92 17.00
C GLU A 100 24.03 -4.87 15.62
N THR A 101 22.77 -5.32 15.52
CA THR A 101 22.00 -5.39 14.26
C THR A 101 21.04 -4.22 14.05
N GLY A 102 20.76 -3.38 15.05
CA GLY A 102 19.84 -2.26 14.93
C GLY A 102 19.25 -1.77 16.25
N ILE A 103 18.01 -1.29 16.21
CA ILE A 103 17.22 -0.95 17.40
C ILE A 103 15.94 -1.79 17.49
N GLU A 104 15.50 -2.04 18.71
CA GLU A 104 14.22 -2.69 19.03
C GLU A 104 13.43 -1.80 19.99
N ILE A 105 12.16 -1.53 19.70
CA ILE A 105 11.26 -0.74 20.57
C ILE A 105 10.20 -1.65 21.15
N TYR A 106 10.02 -1.55 22.46
CA TYR A 106 9.02 -2.26 23.25
C TYR A 106 8.18 -1.26 24.03
N ILE A 107 6.85 -1.36 23.92
CA ILE A 107 5.91 -0.55 24.70
C ILE A 107 5.04 -1.50 25.52
N GLY A 108 4.86 -1.22 26.81
CA GLY A 108 4.13 -2.11 27.71
C GLY A 108 3.55 -1.45 28.93
N THR A 109 2.90 -2.26 29.75
CA THR A 109 2.35 -1.88 31.06
C THR A 109 2.77 -2.87 32.13
N VAL A 110 3.14 -2.37 33.31
CA VAL A 110 3.57 -3.17 34.46
C VAL A 110 2.68 -2.85 35.67
N LEU A 111 2.08 -3.88 36.26
CA LEU A 111 1.20 -3.78 37.42
C LEU A 111 2.02 -3.58 38.71
N LEU A 112 1.65 -2.58 39.52
CA LEU A 112 2.34 -2.21 40.76
C LEU A 112 1.78 -2.86 42.04
N LEU A 113 0.52 -3.30 42.01
CA LEU A 113 -0.24 -3.78 43.17
C LEU A 113 -1.11 -4.97 42.73
N ASP A 114 -1.41 -5.91 43.62
CA ASP A 114 -2.18 -7.14 43.31
C ASP A 114 -3.65 -6.91 42.87
N GLN A 115 -4.06 -5.65 42.71
CA GLN A 115 -5.37 -5.23 42.21
C GLN A 115 -5.21 -4.57 40.83
N GLY A 116 -5.27 -5.37 39.77
CA GLY A 116 -5.33 -4.87 38.39
C GLY A 116 -5.40 -5.98 37.34
N ASP A 117 -6.21 -5.77 36.30
CA ASP A 117 -6.36 -6.72 35.19
C ASP A 117 -5.38 -6.39 34.06
N VAL A 118 -4.26 -7.11 34.05
CA VAL A 118 -3.18 -6.95 33.06
C VAL A 118 -3.62 -7.34 31.64
N PHE A 119 -4.62 -8.22 31.50
CA PHE A 119 -5.12 -8.65 30.18
C PHE A 119 -6.01 -7.57 29.55
N ASN A 120 -6.89 -6.95 30.33
CA ASN A 120 -7.68 -5.81 29.87
C ASN A 120 -6.80 -4.57 29.63
N GLN A 121 -5.80 -4.30 30.50
CA GLN A 121 -4.86 -3.19 30.27
C GLN A 121 -4.02 -3.39 29.00
N LYS A 122 -3.59 -4.63 28.70
CA LYS A 122 -2.94 -4.98 27.43
C LYS A 122 -3.83 -4.68 26.23
N LYS A 123 -5.09 -5.14 26.24
CA LYS A 123 -6.04 -4.89 25.15
C LYS A 123 -6.30 -3.40 24.93
N LEU A 124 -6.32 -2.61 26.01
CA LEU A 124 -6.42 -1.16 25.92
C LEU A 124 -5.18 -0.56 25.22
N LEU A 125 -3.97 -0.92 25.67
CA LEU A 125 -2.72 -0.47 25.03
C LEU A 125 -2.67 -0.86 23.55
N GLU A 126 -3.02 -2.11 23.23
CA GLU A 126 -3.09 -2.63 21.86
C GLU A 126 -4.05 -1.80 21.01
N SER A 127 -5.30 -1.63 21.45
CA SER A 127 -6.31 -0.84 20.74
C SER A 127 -5.88 0.62 20.52
N GLN A 128 -5.22 1.23 21.49
CA GLN A 128 -4.76 2.62 21.40
C GLN A 128 -3.56 2.77 20.46
N LEU A 129 -2.57 1.88 20.53
CA LEU A 129 -1.46 1.84 19.58
C LEU A 129 -1.97 1.61 18.15
N LEU A 130 -2.81 0.59 17.96
CA LEU A 130 -3.38 0.23 16.65
C LEU A 130 -4.29 1.32 16.08
N GLY A 131 -4.99 2.08 16.93
CA GLY A 131 -5.94 3.12 16.55
C GLY A 131 -5.34 4.50 16.28
N ASN A 132 -4.28 4.90 16.98
CA ASN A 132 -3.62 6.20 16.79
C ASN A 132 -2.47 6.12 15.77
N ILE A 133 -1.61 5.10 15.84
CA ILE A 133 -0.37 5.06 15.04
C ILE A 133 -0.64 4.33 13.72
N SER A 134 -0.53 5.06 12.60
CA SER A 134 -0.85 4.49 11.28
C SER A 134 0.16 3.42 10.86
N GLY A 135 -0.35 2.27 10.40
CA GLY A 135 0.48 1.17 9.88
C GLY A 135 1.33 0.44 10.92
N ILE A 136 1.15 0.69 12.22
CA ILE A 136 1.93 -0.01 13.25
C ILE A 136 1.62 -1.51 13.24
N LEU A 137 2.70 -2.32 13.21
CA LEU A 137 2.68 -3.76 13.41
C LEU A 137 3.28 -4.09 14.79
N LEU A 138 2.53 -4.85 15.57
CA LEU A 138 2.86 -5.22 16.94
C LEU A 138 3.08 -6.72 17.05
N GLU A 139 4.15 -7.13 17.72
CA GLU A 139 4.38 -8.51 18.13
C GLU A 139 4.25 -8.65 19.65
N ASP A 140 3.47 -9.64 20.09
CA ASP A 140 3.23 -9.92 21.50
C ASP A 140 4.46 -10.56 22.16
N VAL A 141 4.92 -9.99 23.27
CA VAL A 141 6.16 -10.45 23.94
C VAL A 141 5.84 -11.66 24.83
N SER A 142 6.18 -12.85 24.33
CA SER A 142 6.12 -14.10 25.09
C SER A 142 7.02 -14.06 26.33
N SER A 143 6.79 -14.95 27.31
CA SER A 143 7.57 -14.97 28.56
C SER A 143 9.07 -15.22 28.30
N LYS A 144 9.38 -16.01 27.27
CA LYS A 144 10.75 -16.22 26.80
C LYS A 144 11.32 -14.93 26.18
N ASN A 145 10.54 -14.26 25.32
CA ASN A 145 11.00 -13.04 24.65
C ASN A 145 11.21 -11.89 25.66
N LEU A 146 10.40 -11.80 26.72
CA LEU A 146 10.60 -10.86 27.83
C LEU A 146 11.96 -11.07 28.50
N GLN A 147 12.27 -12.33 28.80
CA GLN A 147 13.55 -12.71 29.38
C GLN A 147 14.73 -12.42 28.43
N ASP A 148 14.63 -12.84 27.17
CA ASP A 148 15.73 -12.81 26.21
C ASP A 148 16.03 -11.39 25.68
N HIS A 149 15.00 -10.55 25.44
CA HIS A 149 15.15 -9.24 24.80
C HIS A 149 15.08 -8.02 25.74
N ILE A 150 14.45 -8.15 26.92
CA ILE A 150 14.32 -7.03 27.87
C ILE A 150 15.18 -7.28 29.11
N LEU A 151 14.99 -8.42 29.79
CA LEU A 151 15.64 -8.66 31.09
C LEU A 151 17.10 -9.06 30.95
N SER A 152 17.45 -9.91 29.99
CA SER A 152 18.85 -10.32 29.74
C SER A 152 19.77 -9.15 29.35
N PRO A 153 19.41 -8.25 28.41
CA PRO A 153 20.28 -7.11 28.08
C PRO A 153 20.46 -6.11 29.25
N LEU A 154 19.41 -5.87 30.04
CA LEU A 154 19.52 -5.10 31.27
C LEU A 154 20.42 -5.81 32.30
N ASN A 155 20.32 -7.13 32.44
CA ASN A 155 21.12 -7.93 33.38
C ASN A 155 22.61 -8.07 32.99
N ASN A 156 22.91 -7.94 31.70
CA ASN A 156 24.28 -7.95 31.19
C ASN A 156 24.96 -6.57 31.32
N SER A 157 24.19 -5.48 31.42
CA SER A 157 24.75 -4.13 31.56
C SER A 157 25.56 -3.94 32.84
N GLN A 158 26.68 -3.21 32.74
CA GLN A 158 27.57 -2.92 33.87
C GLN A 158 27.53 -1.45 34.31
N HIS A 159 26.99 -0.58 33.47
CA HIS A 159 26.89 0.85 33.74
C HIS A 159 25.44 1.30 33.63
N PHE A 160 24.98 2.02 34.65
CA PHE A 160 23.62 2.54 34.75
C PHE A 160 23.64 4.02 35.11
N GLY A 161 22.63 4.74 34.66
CA GLY A 161 22.37 6.12 35.05
C GLY A 161 20.89 6.46 35.04
N LEU A 162 20.47 7.27 36.02
CA LEU A 162 19.14 7.86 36.09
C LEU A 162 19.16 9.21 35.37
N LEU A 163 18.40 9.32 34.28
CA LEU A 163 18.11 10.58 33.62
C LEU A 163 16.94 11.29 34.34
N THR A 164 17.19 12.53 34.74
CA THR A 164 16.19 13.44 35.35
C THR A 164 16.20 14.80 34.64
N GLY A 165 15.14 15.58 34.86
CA GLY A 165 14.94 16.87 34.19
C GLY A 165 13.91 16.79 33.05
N VAL A 166 13.57 17.94 32.51
CA VAL A 166 12.49 18.12 31.54
C VAL A 166 13.09 18.26 30.13
N PRO A 167 12.67 17.44 29.15
CA PRO A 167 13.13 17.56 27.77
C PRO A 167 12.61 18.88 27.17
N SER A 168 13.25 19.36 26.10
CA SER A 168 12.75 20.55 25.40
C SER A 168 12.85 20.40 23.89
N LEU A 169 11.91 21.03 23.19
CA LEU A 169 11.90 21.08 21.75
C LEU A 169 12.93 22.10 21.23
N THR A 170 13.56 21.77 20.11
CA THR A 170 14.30 22.76 19.32
C THR A 170 13.30 23.56 18.49
N ILE A 171 13.25 24.88 18.68
CA ILE A 171 12.45 25.79 17.85
C ILE A 171 13.39 26.60 16.97
N ASP A 172 13.21 26.50 15.66
CA ASP A 172 13.82 27.38 14.66
C ASP A 172 12.69 28.07 13.86
N GLN A 173 12.64 29.39 13.98
CA GLN A 173 11.61 30.23 13.36
C GLN A 173 11.77 30.30 11.83
N GLN A 174 12.98 30.06 11.29
CA GLN A 174 13.20 29.97 9.84
C GLN A 174 12.83 28.59 9.28
N ALA A 175 13.01 27.53 10.07
CA ALA A 175 12.61 26.18 9.67
C ALA A 175 11.08 26.03 9.62
N GLN A 176 10.36 26.62 10.58
CA GLN A 176 8.90 26.65 10.61
C GLN A 176 8.30 27.36 9.39
N SER A 177 8.92 28.43 8.87
CA SER A 177 8.41 29.16 7.70
C SER A 177 8.64 28.47 6.35
N LYS A 178 9.43 27.39 6.32
CA LYS A 178 9.75 26.62 5.11
C LYS A 178 9.20 25.18 5.12
N GLY A 179 8.42 24.81 6.13
CA GLY A 179 7.93 23.43 6.30
C GLY A 179 9.03 22.39 6.56
N SER A 180 10.26 22.81 6.86
CA SER A 180 11.39 21.90 7.05
C SER A 180 11.50 21.49 8.52
N ASN A 181 11.03 20.28 8.86
CA ASN A 181 11.03 19.79 10.23
C ASN A 181 12.45 19.57 10.80
N ILE A 182 12.67 20.07 12.03
CA ILE A 182 13.89 19.79 12.80
C ILE A 182 13.78 18.36 13.36
N ASN A 183 14.46 17.39 12.72
CA ASN A 183 14.52 16.02 13.23
C ASN A 183 15.11 16.03 14.65
N GLN A 184 14.32 15.67 15.67
CA GLN A 184 14.74 15.58 17.07
C GLN A 184 14.15 14.29 17.65
N GLY A 185 14.74 13.14 17.31
CA GLY A 185 14.14 11.83 17.57
C GLY A 185 15.14 10.70 17.73
N ILE A 186 14.61 9.53 18.07
CA ILE A 186 15.39 8.29 18.23
C ILE A 186 16.16 7.92 16.95
N ASP A 187 15.73 8.39 15.77
CA ASP A 187 16.47 8.30 14.50
C ASP A 187 17.92 8.78 14.64
N ARG A 188 18.16 9.85 15.41
CA ARG A 188 19.51 10.37 15.67
C ARG A 188 20.26 9.50 16.67
N LEU A 189 19.58 9.07 17.72
CA LEU A 189 20.14 8.22 18.78
C LEU A 189 20.65 6.90 18.19
N ALA A 190 19.79 6.20 17.44
CA ALA A 190 20.08 4.97 16.72
C ALA A 190 21.29 5.14 15.79
N ARG A 191 21.30 6.19 14.96
CA ARG A 191 22.43 6.45 14.04
C ARG A 191 23.74 6.74 14.78
N SER A 192 23.68 7.47 15.89
CA SER A 192 24.88 7.82 16.68
C SER A 192 25.51 6.65 17.44
N LEU A 193 24.75 5.57 17.66
CA LEU A 193 25.15 4.38 18.43
C LEU A 193 24.92 3.10 17.60
N THR A 194 25.13 3.18 16.29
CA THR A 194 24.94 2.04 15.37
C THR A 194 25.97 0.96 15.66
N GLY A 195 25.53 -0.29 15.84
CA GLY A 195 26.41 -1.43 16.10
C GLY A 195 26.85 -1.59 17.57
N GLU A 196 26.33 -0.76 18.47
CA GLU A 196 26.66 -0.76 19.90
C GLU A 196 25.50 -1.32 20.73
N THR A 197 25.80 -2.00 21.85
CA THR A 197 24.77 -2.57 22.74
C THR A 197 24.46 -1.64 23.93
N TRP A 198 23.21 -1.17 24.00
CA TRP A 198 22.76 -0.19 24.99
C TRP A 198 21.25 -0.24 25.19
N GLN A 199 20.74 0.30 26.30
CA GLN A 199 19.32 0.32 26.62
C GLN A 199 18.89 1.68 27.19
N LEU A 200 17.68 2.08 26.85
CA LEU A 200 16.94 3.17 27.47
C LEU A 200 15.60 2.61 27.95
N LEU A 201 15.40 2.57 29.26
CA LEU A 201 14.17 2.14 29.92
C LEU A 201 13.49 3.34 30.57
N LEU A 202 12.34 3.74 30.03
CA LEU A 202 11.48 4.78 30.58
C LEU A 202 10.29 4.14 31.28
N VAL A 203 10.02 4.58 32.51
CA VAL A 203 8.94 4.09 33.37
C VAL A 203 8.15 5.28 33.89
N ALA A 204 6.89 5.38 33.49
CA ALA A 204 6.00 6.49 33.79
C ALA A 204 4.80 6.00 34.62
N GLN A 205 4.73 6.43 35.88
CA GLN A 205 3.58 6.17 36.76
C GLN A 205 2.57 7.32 36.67
N PRO A 206 1.29 7.08 36.33
CA PRO A 206 0.27 8.12 36.30
C PRO A 206 0.09 8.83 37.65
N ALA A 207 -0.06 10.14 37.63
CA ALA A 207 -0.41 10.94 38.79
C ALA A 207 -1.88 10.77 39.17
N LYS A 208 -2.20 10.84 40.46
CA LYS A 208 -3.59 11.03 40.89
C LYS A 208 -4.00 12.49 40.68
N LEU A 209 -5.25 12.76 40.29
CA LEU A 209 -5.73 14.14 40.06
C LEU A 209 -5.51 15.07 41.26
N HIS A 210 -5.62 14.56 42.49
CA HIS A 210 -5.33 15.35 43.69
C HIS A 210 -3.84 15.71 43.84
N GLU A 211 -2.91 14.82 43.45
CA GLU A 211 -1.46 15.10 43.45
C GLU A 211 -1.14 16.24 42.47
N ILE A 212 -1.78 16.25 41.29
CA ILE A 212 -1.61 17.30 40.29
C ILE A 212 -2.12 18.64 40.84
N ASN A 213 -3.37 18.69 41.35
CA ASN A 213 -3.96 19.91 41.88
C ASN A 213 -3.18 20.46 43.08
N GLN A 214 -2.73 19.60 44.00
CA GLN A 214 -1.87 20.00 45.10
C GLN A 214 -0.55 20.60 44.60
N THR A 215 0.08 20.00 43.59
CA THR A 215 1.34 20.53 43.03
C THR A 215 1.14 21.90 42.37
N ILE A 216 0.00 22.13 41.72
CA ILE A 216 -0.39 23.45 41.17
C ILE A 216 -0.57 24.48 42.30
N GLU A 217 -1.25 24.10 43.38
CA GLU A 217 -1.43 24.97 44.56
C GLU A 217 -0.09 25.30 45.23
N GLU A 218 0.82 24.34 45.34
CA GLU A 218 2.18 24.55 45.85
C GLU A 218 2.98 25.54 44.98
N PHE A 219 2.85 25.51 43.64
CA PHE A 219 3.44 26.52 42.76
C PHE A 219 2.84 27.92 42.95
N LEU A 220 1.52 28.02 43.14
CA LEU A 220 0.84 29.30 43.37
C LEU A 220 1.24 29.92 44.72
N ASN A 221 1.38 29.09 45.76
CA ASN A 221 1.84 29.52 47.08
C ASN A 221 3.31 29.98 47.02
N LEU A 222 4.20 29.19 46.41
CA LEU A 222 5.61 29.58 46.21
C LEU A 222 5.74 30.88 45.40
N SER A 223 4.94 31.06 44.35
CA SER A 223 4.90 32.31 43.59
C SER A 223 4.49 33.51 44.45
N SER A 224 3.52 33.31 45.34
CA SER A 224 3.04 34.33 46.28
C SER A 224 4.09 34.70 47.34
N ASP A 225 4.80 33.71 47.87
CA ASP A 225 5.88 33.91 48.86
C ASP A 225 7.12 34.60 48.25
N LEU A 226 7.39 34.34 46.98
CA LEU A 226 8.48 34.98 46.24
C LEU A 226 8.19 36.44 45.85
N HIS A 227 6.91 36.81 45.65
CA HIS A 227 6.52 38.10 45.08
C HIS A 227 7.01 39.33 45.91
N PRO A 228 6.90 39.36 47.26
CA PRO A 228 7.48 40.43 48.09
C PRO A 228 9.01 40.51 48.03
N GLY A 229 9.67 39.44 47.57
CA GLY A 229 11.12 39.38 47.35
C GLY A 229 11.59 40.08 46.07
N ILE A 230 10.70 40.34 45.11
CA ILE A 230 11.05 40.87 43.79
C ILE A 230 11.44 42.35 43.86
N LYS A 231 10.65 43.17 44.55
CA LYS A 231 10.86 44.62 44.65
C LYS A 231 10.86 45.07 46.11
N LYS A 232 11.92 45.77 46.53
CA LYS A 232 12.01 46.41 47.84
C LYS A 232 12.25 47.91 47.65
N SER A 233 11.31 48.73 48.12
CA SER A 233 11.49 50.17 48.22
C SER A 233 12.01 50.50 49.63
N ILE A 234 13.21 51.09 49.71
CA ILE A 234 13.75 51.61 50.97
C ILE A 234 13.60 53.12 50.91
N GLN A 235 12.78 53.68 51.81
CA GLN A 235 12.63 55.12 51.99
C GLN A 235 13.36 55.53 53.26
N SER A 236 14.38 56.36 53.11
CA SER A 236 15.11 57.01 54.20
C SER A 236 14.63 58.45 54.30
N GLY A 237 14.01 58.82 55.41
CA GLY A 237 13.56 60.18 55.69
C GLY A 237 14.22 60.72 56.95
N THR A 238 14.96 61.81 56.84
CA THR A 238 15.35 62.62 58.01
C THR A 238 14.38 63.79 58.14
N ASN A 239 13.66 63.81 59.26
CA ASN A 239 12.77 64.90 59.63
C ASN A 239 13.29 65.55 60.92
N THR A 240 13.84 66.76 60.79
CA THR A 240 14.17 67.63 61.93
C THR A 240 13.15 68.75 61.98
N GLY A 241 12.22 68.67 62.94
CA GLY A 241 11.26 69.72 63.23
C GLY A 241 11.43 70.24 64.65
N THR A 242 11.65 71.54 64.80
CA THR A 242 11.57 72.23 66.09
C THR A 242 10.20 72.87 66.23
N SER A 243 9.32 72.21 66.97
CA SER A 243 7.99 72.72 67.31
C SER A 243 7.95 73.21 68.75
N LEU A 244 8.00 74.52 68.97
CA LEU A 244 7.69 75.09 70.28
C LEU A 244 6.17 75.18 70.42
N THR A 245 5.61 74.47 71.42
CA THR A 245 4.17 74.49 71.72
C THR A 245 3.99 74.59 73.23
N GLU A 246 3.49 75.72 73.71
CA GLU A 246 3.13 75.91 75.13
C GLU A 246 1.60 75.93 75.29
N GLY A 247 1.10 75.16 76.25
CA GLY A 247 -0.31 75.03 76.59
C GLY A 247 -0.51 73.86 77.57
N SER A 248 -1.14 74.10 78.71
CA SER A 248 -1.14 73.19 79.87
C SER A 248 -2.55 72.79 80.31
N SER A 249 -2.93 71.53 80.08
CA SER A 249 -4.23 71.04 80.56
C SER A 249 -4.32 69.53 80.78
N THR A 250 -4.78 69.17 81.97
CA THR A 250 -4.92 67.79 82.46
C THR A 250 -6.40 67.42 82.60
N SER A 251 -7.06 66.69 81.70
CA SER A 251 -8.42 66.20 81.99
C SER A 251 -8.64 64.77 81.55
N ILE A 252 -9.32 64.01 82.41
CA ILE A 252 -9.54 62.58 82.31
C ILE A 252 -11.05 62.33 82.30
N SER A 253 -11.44 61.27 81.58
CA SER A 253 -12.80 61.03 81.14
C SER A 253 -13.11 59.55 80.95
N HIS A 254 -14.40 59.30 81.03
CA HIS A 254 -15.09 58.03 81.18
C HIS A 254 -15.36 57.28 79.85
N GLY A 255 -14.39 56.62 79.19
CA GLY A 255 -14.67 56.02 77.86
C GLY A 255 -13.75 54.93 77.24
N LEU A 256 -14.17 53.64 77.21
CA LEU A 256 -14.03 52.80 75.99
C LEU A 256 -14.80 53.49 74.83
N THR A 257 -14.46 53.10 73.59
CA THR A 257 -14.84 53.79 72.36
C THR A 257 -15.79 53.03 71.44
N ASP A 258 -16.77 53.79 70.94
CA ASP A 258 -17.47 53.58 69.67
C ASP A 258 -16.87 54.54 68.64
N GLN A 259 -16.53 54.10 67.44
CA GLN A 259 -16.03 55.00 66.39
C GLN A 259 -16.60 54.70 65.00
N THR A 260 -16.98 55.79 64.35
CA THR A 260 -17.63 55.82 63.04
C THR A 260 -17.18 57.10 62.34
N GLY A 261 -16.78 57.00 61.07
CA GLY A 261 -16.00 58.06 60.44
C GLY A 261 -16.23 58.18 58.94
N SER A 262 -16.63 59.37 58.49
CA SER A 262 -16.66 59.75 57.08
C SER A 262 -15.46 60.63 56.74
N ASN A 263 -14.69 60.30 55.70
CA ASN A 263 -13.70 61.20 55.14
C ASN A 263 -14.14 61.71 53.77
N LYS A 264 -13.90 63.00 53.50
CA LYS A 264 -14.10 63.66 52.21
C LYS A 264 -12.98 64.69 52.02
N SER A 265 -12.12 64.52 51.01
CA SER A 265 -10.92 65.34 50.82
C SER A 265 -10.90 66.04 49.47
N ARG A 266 -10.37 67.27 49.45
CA ARG A 266 -10.20 68.13 48.27
C ARG A 266 -8.79 68.68 48.24
N THR A 267 -8.07 68.49 47.14
CA THR A 267 -6.66 68.93 47.04
C THR A 267 -6.48 69.93 45.89
N LYS A 268 -5.82 71.07 46.20
CA LYS A 268 -5.33 72.05 45.22
C LYS A 268 -3.81 72.11 45.32
N GLN A 269 -3.11 71.90 44.21
CA GLN A 269 -1.65 72.00 44.15
C GLN A 269 -1.22 73.00 43.07
N HIS A 270 -0.23 73.82 43.40
CA HIS A 270 0.49 74.67 42.47
C HIS A 270 1.99 74.37 42.63
N GLY A 271 2.69 74.17 41.52
CA GLY A 271 4.14 73.90 41.51
C GLY A 271 4.87 74.84 40.55
N LEU A 272 6.03 75.32 40.98
CA LEU A 272 7.08 75.92 40.16
C LEU A 272 8.29 74.98 40.23
N ASN A 273 8.94 74.75 39.09
CA ASN A 273 10.10 73.87 39.03
C ASN A 273 11.16 74.48 38.10
N ASP A 274 12.35 74.75 38.66
CA ASP A 274 13.56 75.14 37.94
C ASP A 274 14.53 73.97 38.00
N SER A 275 14.90 73.39 36.86
CA SER A 275 15.89 72.31 36.80
C SER A 275 17.02 72.63 35.82
N ILE A 276 18.26 72.37 36.25
CA ILE A 276 19.46 72.44 35.44
C ILE A 276 20.07 71.03 35.44
N THR A 277 20.22 70.43 34.27
CA THR A 277 20.81 69.09 34.14
C THR A 277 22.08 69.15 33.32
N ASN A 278 23.18 68.66 33.89
CA ASN A 278 24.48 68.51 33.22
C ASN A 278 24.80 67.03 33.06
N GLN A 279 24.92 66.56 31.82
CA GLN A 279 25.35 65.19 31.50
C GLN A 279 26.67 65.18 30.73
N THR A 280 27.48 64.17 31.03
CA THR A 280 28.68 63.79 30.26
C THR A 280 28.69 62.27 30.09
N SER A 281 28.79 61.80 28.86
CA SER A 281 28.94 60.39 28.52
C SER A 281 30.09 60.20 27.52
N GLU A 282 30.84 59.11 27.68
CA GLU A 282 31.82 58.65 26.70
C GLU A 282 31.41 57.24 26.25
N SER A 283 31.38 57.01 24.94
CA SER A 283 31.17 55.69 24.35
C SER A 283 32.12 55.46 23.19
N GLY A 284 32.73 54.28 23.16
CA GLY A 284 33.58 53.81 22.07
C GLY A 284 33.05 52.48 21.56
N GLY A 285 32.87 52.37 20.24
CA GLY A 285 32.48 51.15 19.57
C GLY A 285 33.34 50.93 18.33
N GLU A 286 33.65 49.68 18.05
CA GLU A 286 34.47 49.24 16.93
C GLU A 286 33.72 48.14 16.20
N SER A 287 33.45 48.35 14.90
CA SER A 287 32.69 47.42 14.08
C SER A 287 33.35 47.26 12.72
N SER A 288 33.75 46.03 12.41
CA SER A 288 34.21 45.60 11.11
C SER A 288 33.11 44.79 10.41
N SER A 289 32.87 45.09 9.13
CA SER A 289 31.93 44.32 8.30
C SER A 289 32.61 43.90 7.00
N ASN A 290 32.51 42.60 6.67
CA ASN A 290 33.17 42.03 5.52
C ASN A 290 32.12 41.34 4.64
N SER A 291 31.94 41.85 3.42
CA SER A 291 30.90 41.42 2.48
C SER A 291 31.55 40.82 1.24
N LYS A 292 31.14 39.59 0.90
CA LYS A 292 31.52 38.92 -0.36
C LYS A 292 30.27 38.61 -1.17
N ASN A 293 30.21 39.17 -2.37
CA ASN A 293 29.34 38.68 -3.44
C ASN A 293 30.18 38.52 -4.71
N ASN A 294 29.79 37.60 -5.60
CA ASN A 294 30.60 37.23 -6.76
C ASN A 294 30.98 38.46 -7.60
N SER A 295 32.29 38.62 -7.85
CA SER A 295 33.01 39.67 -8.59
C SER A 295 33.53 40.93 -7.84
N SER A 296 33.27 41.14 -6.54
CA SER A 296 34.08 42.10 -5.74
C SER A 296 34.06 41.84 -4.23
N THR A 297 35.12 42.25 -3.53
CA THR A 297 35.21 42.23 -2.07
C THR A 297 35.37 43.67 -1.57
N SER A 298 34.55 44.08 -0.62
CA SER A 298 34.68 45.37 0.06
C SER A 298 34.70 45.18 1.58
N THR A 299 35.69 45.80 2.21
CA THR A 299 35.86 45.86 3.66
C THR A 299 35.60 47.29 4.10
N SER A 300 34.75 47.48 5.11
CA SER A 300 34.56 48.77 5.77
C SER A 300 34.77 48.62 7.28
N ASP A 301 35.83 49.27 7.76
CA ASP A 301 36.09 49.45 9.18
C ASP A 301 35.73 50.88 9.57
N SER A 302 34.85 51.03 10.57
CA SER A 302 34.54 52.33 11.16
C SER A 302 34.79 52.29 12.66
N LYS A 303 35.67 53.17 13.12
CA LYS A 303 35.81 53.51 14.55
C LYS A 303 35.16 54.88 14.74
N ASN A 304 34.24 54.98 15.67
CA ASN A 304 33.66 56.27 16.05
C ASN A 304 33.78 56.48 17.56
N LYS A 305 34.36 57.61 17.95
CA LYS A 305 34.39 58.12 19.32
C LYS A 305 33.67 59.48 19.31
N GLY A 306 32.45 59.50 19.82
CA GLY A 306 31.68 60.73 20.01
C GLY A 306 31.80 61.22 21.44
N TRP A 307 32.02 62.53 21.63
CA TRP A 307 31.94 63.18 22.93
C TRP A 307 30.91 64.30 22.83
N THR A 308 29.88 64.24 23.67
CA THR A 308 28.78 65.22 23.63
C THR A 308 28.52 65.73 25.03
N LYS A 309 28.45 67.06 25.18
CA LYS A 309 28.13 67.74 26.43
C LYS A 309 27.04 68.76 26.14
N GLY A 310 25.91 68.63 26.83
CA GLY A 310 24.76 69.52 26.68
C GLY A 310 24.24 69.94 28.04
N GLU A 311 23.87 71.22 28.15
CA GLU A 311 23.14 71.79 29.27
C GLU A 311 21.75 72.19 28.74
N SER A 312 20.69 71.81 29.44
CA SER A 312 19.33 72.28 29.13
C SER A 312 18.65 72.84 30.38
N LYS A 313 17.84 73.89 30.16
CA LYS A 313 17.00 74.54 31.16
C LYS A 313 15.59 74.63 30.61
N THR A 314 14.61 74.20 31.39
CA THR A 314 13.20 74.17 30.98
C THR A 314 12.35 74.60 32.17
N ASN A 315 11.57 75.67 31.98
CA ASN A 315 10.70 76.23 33.01
C ASN A 315 9.24 76.01 32.60
N GLY A 316 8.42 75.52 33.54
CA GLY A 316 7.00 75.25 33.29
C GLY A 316 6.16 75.28 34.55
N THR A 317 4.87 75.59 34.40
CA THR A 317 3.88 75.67 35.47
C THR A 317 2.63 74.86 35.14
N SER A 318 2.01 74.25 36.15
CA SER A 318 0.73 73.56 36.03
C SER A 318 -0.06 73.57 37.34
N SER A 319 -1.37 73.34 37.26
CA SER A 319 -2.29 73.25 38.41
C SER A 319 -3.48 72.33 38.10
N GLY A 320 -4.09 71.76 39.15
CA GLY A 320 -5.22 70.82 39.03
C GLY A 320 -5.90 70.50 40.37
N THR A 321 -7.06 69.84 40.32
CA THR A 321 -7.92 69.53 41.48
C THR A 321 -8.70 68.22 41.37
N SER A 322 -8.89 67.51 42.49
CA SER A 322 -9.78 66.34 42.63
C SER A 322 -10.45 66.24 44.02
N ASP A 323 -11.52 65.44 44.13
CA ASP A 323 -12.42 65.27 45.29
C ASP A 323 -12.90 63.79 45.43
N SER A 324 -12.99 63.20 46.64
CA SER A 324 -13.60 61.86 46.89
C SER A 324 -14.03 61.60 48.37
N SER A 325 -14.86 60.57 48.67
CA SER A 325 -15.34 60.27 50.06
C SER A 325 -15.91 58.85 50.36
N GLY A 326 -15.85 58.38 51.64
CA GLY A 326 -16.47 57.12 52.15
C GLY A 326 -16.53 56.96 53.70
N THR A 327 -17.19 55.90 54.23
CA THR A 327 -17.58 55.69 55.67
C THR A 327 -17.56 54.23 56.21
N SER A 328 -17.27 54.02 57.52
CA SER A 328 -17.54 52.76 58.29
C SER A 328 -17.63 52.98 59.84
N GLU A 329 -18.08 51.98 60.64
CA GLU A 329 -18.63 52.11 62.04
C GLU A 329 -18.45 50.87 62.98
N SER A 330 -18.10 51.03 64.29
CA SER A 330 -18.04 49.95 65.35
C SER A 330 -18.09 50.47 66.84
N LYS A 331 -18.27 49.61 67.90
CA LYS A 331 -18.72 50.01 69.29
C LYS A 331 -18.19 49.27 70.57
N SER A 332 -17.87 49.99 71.70
CA SER A 332 -17.70 49.59 73.15
C SER A 332 -17.63 50.81 74.17
N VAL A 333 -17.98 50.75 75.50
CA VAL A 333 -18.12 51.97 76.43
C VAL A 333 -17.56 51.96 77.92
N SER A 334 -16.76 52.99 78.31
CA SER A 334 -16.24 53.54 79.64
C SER A 334 -15.42 52.72 80.71
N LYS A 335 -14.37 53.21 81.46
CA LYS A 335 -14.24 54.47 82.31
C LYS A 335 -12.81 54.80 82.95
N SER A 336 -12.40 56.08 83.19
CA SER A 336 -11.21 56.61 84.00
C SER A 336 -11.39 58.06 84.61
N ASP A 337 -10.55 58.65 85.52
CA ASP A 337 -10.83 59.95 86.26
C ASP A 337 -9.69 60.98 86.66
N THR A 338 -9.99 62.32 86.79
CA THR A 338 -9.21 63.60 87.17
C THR A 338 -9.14 64.79 86.12
N LYS A 339 -9.38 66.09 86.45
CA LYS A 339 -9.80 67.21 85.51
C LYS A 339 -8.91 68.50 85.34
N GLY A 340 -9.11 69.32 84.26
CA GLY A 340 -8.35 70.57 83.90
C GLY A 340 -8.17 70.95 82.38
N SER A 341 -8.05 72.24 82.00
CA SER A 341 -8.26 72.78 80.60
C SER A 341 -7.35 73.96 80.14
N SER A 342 -7.02 74.10 78.83
CA SER A 342 -6.25 75.25 78.26
C SER A 342 -6.36 75.40 76.72
N ASN A 343 -5.75 76.47 76.16
CA ASN A 343 -5.84 76.94 74.77
C ASN A 343 -4.44 77.30 74.23
N SER A 344 -4.10 77.06 72.95
CA SER A 344 -2.73 77.29 72.42
C SER A 344 -2.67 77.67 70.93
N SER A 345 -1.52 78.23 70.50
CA SER A 345 -1.21 78.64 69.12
C SER A 345 0.20 78.21 68.73
N SER A 346 0.42 77.67 67.53
CA SER A 346 1.69 77.06 67.11
C SER A 346 2.27 77.63 65.82
N ARG A 347 3.61 77.66 65.73
CA ARG A 347 4.37 77.91 64.49
C ARG A 347 5.37 76.76 64.32
N SER A 348 5.47 76.25 63.10
CA SER A 348 6.34 75.11 62.75
C SER A 348 7.13 75.44 61.49
N GLU A 349 8.43 75.19 61.53
CA GLU A 349 9.28 75.05 60.35
C GLU A 349 9.92 73.67 60.39
N GLY A 350 9.95 72.98 59.24
CA GLY A 350 10.50 71.64 59.11
C GLY A 350 11.12 71.46 57.73
N LYS A 351 12.28 70.80 57.71
CA LYS A 351 12.99 70.46 56.48
C LYS A 351 12.99 68.94 56.32
N ASN A 352 12.20 68.45 55.36
CA ASN A 352 12.19 67.03 55.01
C ASN A 352 13.18 66.78 53.86
N THR A 353 14.11 65.85 54.09
CA THR A 353 14.88 65.20 53.03
C THR A 353 14.49 63.72 53.00
N THR A 354 13.89 63.30 51.89
CA THR A 354 13.49 61.91 51.66
C THR A 354 14.27 61.36 50.48
N GLU A 355 15.00 60.27 50.70
CA GLU A 355 15.65 59.50 49.64
C GLU A 355 14.94 58.15 49.52
N SER A 356 14.33 57.89 48.36
CA SER A 356 13.77 56.57 48.01
C SER A 356 14.73 55.84 47.07
N ARG A 357 15.09 54.61 47.43
CA ARG A 357 15.86 53.70 46.58
C ARG A 357 15.07 52.41 46.38
N GLU A 358 14.79 52.08 45.12
CA GLU A 358 14.19 50.79 44.76
C GLU A 358 15.26 49.77 44.40
N PHE A 359 15.16 48.58 45.00
CA PHE A 359 16.00 47.44 44.71
C PHE A 359 15.14 46.32 44.11
N ILE A 360 15.53 45.82 42.94
CA ILE A 360 14.86 44.71 42.24
C ILE A 360 15.76 43.48 42.26
N ASP A 361 15.29 42.37 42.81
CA ASP A 361 16.02 41.10 42.76
C ASP A 361 15.72 40.34 41.47
N LYS A 362 16.57 40.57 40.47
CA LYS A 362 16.49 39.92 39.14
C LYS A 362 16.60 38.39 39.19
N LYS A 363 17.09 37.78 40.28
CA LYS A 363 17.11 36.31 40.42
C LYS A 363 15.74 35.78 40.80
N ILE A 364 15.05 36.45 41.73
CA ILE A 364 13.69 36.06 42.15
C ILE A 364 12.66 36.36 41.05
N GLU A 365 12.76 37.53 40.40
CA GLU A 365 11.92 37.88 39.24
C GLU A 365 12.00 36.82 38.13
N ARG A 366 13.20 36.26 37.88
CA ARG A 366 13.40 35.18 36.89
C ARG A 366 12.74 33.86 37.32
N ILE A 367 12.72 33.54 38.62
CA ILE A 367 12.11 32.31 39.14
C ILE A 367 10.58 32.42 39.10
N GLU A 368 10.02 33.50 39.62
CA GLU A 368 8.56 33.74 39.59
C GLU A 368 8.05 33.70 38.14
N LYS A 369 8.70 34.44 37.24
CA LYS A 369 8.36 34.41 35.80
C LYS A 369 8.42 33.00 35.21
N TYR A 370 9.37 32.16 35.61
CA TYR A 370 9.46 30.77 35.15
C TYR A 370 8.36 29.88 35.75
N ILE A 371 7.96 30.10 37.00
CA ILE A 371 6.81 29.39 37.61
C ILE A 371 5.54 29.76 36.84
N THR A 372 5.27 31.05 36.68
CA THR A 372 4.05 31.59 36.07
C THR A 372 3.95 31.32 34.57
N GLU A 373 5.02 31.52 33.79
CA GLU A 373 4.99 31.37 32.32
C GLU A 373 5.36 29.98 31.81
N LYS A 374 5.95 29.10 32.63
CA LYS A 374 6.42 27.76 32.19
C LYS A 374 5.90 26.61 33.05
N GLN A 375 6.09 26.61 34.37
CA GLN A 375 5.68 25.45 35.18
C GLN A 375 4.16 25.34 35.34
N LEU A 376 3.45 26.43 35.66
CA LEU A 376 1.99 26.39 35.83
C LEU A 376 1.25 25.93 34.55
N PRO A 377 1.48 26.50 33.35
CA PRO A 377 0.86 26.02 32.11
C PRO A 377 1.15 24.55 31.79
N ARG A 378 2.33 24.07 32.19
CA ARG A 378 2.80 22.71 31.97
C ARG A 378 2.13 21.68 32.88
N PHE A 379 1.91 22.00 34.15
CA PHE A 379 1.15 21.18 35.07
C PHE A 379 -0.36 21.24 34.77
N GLU A 380 -0.87 22.38 34.30
CA GLU A 380 -2.24 22.52 33.78
C GLU A 380 -2.48 21.66 32.52
N LEU A 381 -1.51 21.61 31.60
CA LEU A 381 -1.54 20.65 30.49
C LEU A 381 -1.53 19.21 31.00
N GLY A 382 -0.69 18.90 31.99
CA GLY A 382 -0.68 17.59 32.66
C GLY A 382 -2.01 17.24 33.35
N ARG A 383 -2.75 18.24 33.86
CA ARG A 383 -4.09 18.05 34.43
C ARG A 383 -5.13 17.66 33.38
N SER A 384 -4.99 18.13 32.14
CA SER A 384 -5.92 17.83 31.04
C SER A 384 -5.54 16.60 30.21
N LYS A 385 -4.24 16.33 30.00
CA LYS A 385 -3.73 15.24 29.15
C LYS A 385 -2.93 14.16 29.88
N GLY A 386 -2.86 14.21 31.21
CA GLY A 386 -2.11 13.26 32.03
C GLY A 386 -0.71 13.77 32.40
N LEU A 387 -0.38 13.60 33.67
CA LEU A 387 0.92 13.89 34.28
C LEU A 387 1.46 12.60 34.90
N PHE A 388 2.77 12.38 34.82
CA PHE A 388 3.41 11.11 35.20
C PHE A 388 4.68 11.35 36.01
N LYS A 389 4.88 10.53 37.05
CA LYS A 389 6.15 10.39 37.77
C LYS A 389 7.03 9.49 36.91
N THR A 390 8.06 10.06 36.28
CA THR A 390 8.84 9.36 35.25
C THR A 390 10.28 9.13 35.69
N ALA A 391 10.69 7.87 35.76
CA ALA A 391 12.09 7.46 35.90
C ALA A 391 12.61 6.98 34.55
N ILE A 392 13.84 7.37 34.18
CA ILE A 392 14.47 6.96 32.92
C ILE A 392 15.85 6.44 33.21
N TYR A 393 16.10 5.18 32.86
CA TYR A 393 17.34 4.48 33.08
C TYR A 393 18.07 4.29 31.76
N LEU A 394 19.33 4.71 31.75
CA LEU A 394 20.27 4.50 30.64
C LEU A 394 21.26 3.42 31.06
N SER A 395 21.45 2.39 30.26
CA SER A 395 22.44 1.35 30.54
C SER A 395 23.22 0.90 29.30
N ALA A 396 24.42 0.38 29.53
CA ALA A 396 25.20 -0.34 28.52
C ALA A 396 26.18 -1.31 29.19
N TYR A 397 26.72 -2.24 28.39
CA TYR A 397 27.80 -3.14 28.82
C TYR A 397 29.13 -2.37 29.01
N ASN A 398 29.54 -1.60 28.00
CA ASN A 398 30.83 -0.90 28.00
C ASN A 398 30.73 0.55 28.47
N LYS A 399 31.73 1.02 29.24
CA LYS A 399 31.81 2.41 29.73
C LYS A 399 31.74 3.44 28.61
N ARG A 400 32.49 3.23 27.52
CA ARG A 400 32.49 4.11 26.34
C ARG A 400 31.08 4.26 25.75
N THR A 401 30.41 3.14 25.52
CA THR A 401 29.05 3.08 24.97
C THR A 401 28.06 3.79 25.89
N TYR A 402 28.16 3.59 27.21
CA TYR A 402 27.37 4.31 28.21
C TYR A 402 27.62 5.84 28.17
N GLU A 403 28.87 6.29 28.11
CA GLU A 403 29.19 7.72 28.01
C GLU A 403 28.69 8.35 26.70
N SER A 404 28.80 7.63 25.58
CA SER A 404 28.22 8.03 24.29
C SER A 404 26.69 8.06 24.33
N LEU A 405 26.03 7.09 24.97
CA LEU A 405 24.58 7.07 25.19
C LEU A 405 24.11 8.29 25.98
N VAL A 406 24.77 8.60 27.10
CA VAL A 406 24.44 9.77 27.94
C VAL A 406 24.57 11.07 27.14
N LEU A 407 25.63 11.22 26.33
CA LEU A 407 25.82 12.40 25.47
C LEU A 407 24.79 12.47 24.33
N ALA A 408 24.48 11.34 23.69
CA ALA A 408 23.53 11.26 22.58
C ALA A 408 22.09 11.54 23.04
N VAL A 409 21.66 10.98 24.18
CA VAL A 409 20.35 11.25 24.79
C VAL A 409 20.22 12.72 25.17
N ARG A 410 21.22 13.30 25.87
CA ARG A 410 21.17 14.72 26.24
C ARG A 410 21.17 15.65 25.03
N SER A 411 22.02 15.41 24.03
CA SER A 411 22.07 16.24 22.81
C SER A 411 20.87 16.05 21.88
N THR A 412 20.18 14.91 21.93
CA THR A 412 18.97 14.67 21.14
C THR A 412 17.73 15.25 21.81
N PHE A 413 17.54 15.09 23.12
CA PHE A 413 16.29 15.47 23.79
C PHE A 413 16.33 16.81 24.55
N GLN A 414 17.50 17.46 24.65
CA GLN A 414 17.61 18.85 25.09
C GLN A 414 17.63 19.80 23.89
N GLY A 415 16.51 20.47 23.63
CA GLY A 415 16.41 21.52 22.63
C GLY A 415 16.97 22.87 23.07
N ASN A 416 16.79 23.89 22.24
CA ASN A 416 17.34 25.24 22.43
C ASN A 416 16.54 26.15 23.38
N GLN A 417 15.43 25.69 23.95
CA GLN A 417 14.67 26.44 24.94
C GLN A 417 15.38 26.49 26.30
N SER A 418 15.33 27.64 26.98
CA SER A 418 15.83 27.78 28.35
C SER A 418 14.87 27.09 29.34
N VAL A 419 15.33 25.99 29.94
CA VAL A 419 14.61 25.25 30.99
C VAL A 419 15.40 25.37 32.29
N PHE A 420 14.70 25.55 33.42
CA PHE A 420 15.34 25.61 34.74
C PHE A 420 15.79 24.23 35.24
N SER A 421 15.30 23.17 34.60
CA SER A 421 15.49 21.75 34.96
C SER A 421 16.00 20.96 33.75
N PRO A 422 17.20 21.26 33.23
CA PRO A 422 17.73 20.57 32.05
C PRO A 422 18.01 19.10 32.33
N LEU A 423 18.05 18.28 31.27
CA LEU A 423 18.38 16.87 31.31
C LEU A 423 19.76 16.63 31.94
N GLN A 424 19.77 15.89 33.05
CA GLN A 424 20.94 15.51 33.84
C GLN A 424 20.92 14.00 34.09
N VAL A 425 22.06 13.33 33.96
CA VAL A 425 22.19 11.90 34.26
C VAL A 425 23.04 11.73 35.53
N GLN A 426 22.46 11.13 36.56
CA GLN A 426 23.18 10.69 37.74
C GLN A 426 23.57 9.21 37.57
N LYS A 427 24.84 8.87 37.81
CA LYS A 427 25.29 7.46 37.75
C LYS A 427 24.64 6.65 38.87
N LEU A 428 24.17 5.45 38.56
CA LEU A 428 23.61 4.49 39.50
C LEU A 428 24.57 3.31 39.70
N HIS A 429 24.60 2.80 40.93
CA HIS A 429 25.27 1.55 41.27
C HIS A 429 24.21 0.46 41.48
N MET A 430 24.19 -0.55 40.61
CA MET A 430 23.16 -1.59 40.55
C MET A 430 23.74 -2.97 40.92
N LYS A 431 22.98 -3.78 41.66
CA LYS A 431 23.29 -5.21 41.88
C LYS A 431 22.41 -6.08 40.99
N LYS A 432 22.82 -7.32 40.77
CA LYS A 432 22.22 -8.26 39.81
C LYS A 432 20.76 -8.69 40.11
N LYS A 433 20.21 -8.36 41.28
CA LYS A 433 18.79 -8.57 41.62
C LYS A 433 17.93 -7.30 41.42
N ASP A 434 18.55 -6.13 41.29
CA ASP A 434 17.85 -4.84 41.35
C ASP A 434 17.18 -4.47 40.02
N ILE A 435 17.45 -5.20 38.93
CA ILE A 435 16.91 -4.91 37.58
C ILE A 435 15.39 -4.94 37.53
N ASN A 436 14.74 -5.86 38.27
CA ASN A 436 13.29 -5.89 38.41
C ASN A 436 12.74 -4.59 39.01
N GLN A 437 13.50 -3.95 39.91
CA GLN A 437 13.10 -2.72 40.59
C GLN A 437 13.07 -1.53 39.63
N LEU A 438 13.85 -1.54 38.54
CA LEU A 438 13.84 -0.48 37.52
C LEU A 438 12.43 -0.22 36.93
N PHE A 439 11.51 -1.18 37.02
CA PHE A 439 10.12 -1.03 36.56
C PHE A 439 9.20 -0.34 37.58
N LYS A 440 9.73 0.17 38.70
CA LYS A 440 9.03 0.92 39.76
C LYS A 440 9.57 2.35 39.93
N ILE A 441 8.76 3.23 40.53
CA ILE A 441 9.21 4.56 40.96
C ILE A 441 9.71 4.47 42.40
N HIS A 442 11.00 4.71 42.60
CA HIS A 442 11.66 4.68 43.91
C HIS A 442 11.56 6.01 44.65
N TRP A 443 11.60 5.95 45.98
CA TRP A 443 11.51 7.10 46.88
C TRP A 443 12.62 7.02 47.93
N GLU A 444 13.42 8.08 48.03
CA GLU A 444 14.56 8.14 48.95
C GLU A 444 14.39 9.27 49.97
N LYS A 445 14.92 9.10 51.18
CA LYS A 445 14.90 10.13 52.23
C LYS A 445 15.82 11.28 51.87
N ASN A 446 15.33 12.51 51.98
CA ASN A 446 16.09 13.69 51.58
C ASN A 446 15.77 14.92 52.45
N ASP A 447 16.80 15.71 52.75
CA ASP A 447 16.72 16.95 53.53
C ASP A 447 16.84 18.22 52.65
N ILE A 448 16.84 18.07 51.32
CA ILE A 448 16.83 19.20 50.37
C ILE A 448 15.52 20.00 50.50
N ASN A 449 15.63 21.33 50.37
CA ASN A 449 14.49 22.27 50.37
C ASN A 449 13.41 21.85 49.36
N LYS A 450 12.16 21.72 49.82
CA LYS A 450 11.00 21.24 49.03
C LYS A 450 10.72 22.14 47.82
N ASP A 451 10.78 23.45 48.00
CA ASP A 451 10.44 24.43 46.97
C ASP A 451 11.45 24.42 45.81
N ALA A 452 12.72 24.15 46.12
CA ALA A 452 13.76 23.95 45.12
C ALA A 452 13.57 22.65 44.31
N LEU A 453 13.03 21.59 44.92
CA LEU A 453 12.66 20.33 44.24
C LEU A 453 11.41 20.51 43.37
N LEU A 454 10.41 21.25 43.87
CA LEU A 454 9.20 21.63 43.14
C LEU A 454 9.57 22.42 41.86
N LEU A 455 10.43 23.44 41.97
CA LEU A 455 10.95 24.19 40.83
C LEU A 455 11.68 23.30 39.81
N GLN A 456 12.33 22.23 40.28
CA GLN A 456 13.04 21.23 39.47
C GLN A 456 12.12 20.15 38.86
N SER A 457 10.82 20.21 39.12
CA SER A 457 9.83 19.19 38.70
C SER A 457 10.08 17.80 39.31
N THR A 458 10.76 17.72 40.44
CA THR A 458 11.02 16.44 41.13
C THR A 458 9.86 16.14 42.10
N PRO A 459 9.17 14.99 42.01
CA PRO A 459 8.11 14.65 42.95
C PRO A 459 8.66 14.50 44.37
N SER A 460 7.98 15.09 45.35
CA SER A 460 8.35 15.02 46.77
C SER A 460 7.12 14.78 47.66
N ALA A 461 7.31 14.07 48.76
CA ALA A 461 6.26 13.73 49.71
C ALA A 461 6.85 13.70 51.14
N ALA A 462 6.43 14.64 51.99
CA ALA A 462 6.98 14.87 53.32
C ALA A 462 8.52 15.04 53.33
N ARG A 463 9.28 14.01 53.73
CA ARG A 463 10.76 13.96 53.73
C ARG A 463 11.34 12.95 52.73
N HIS A 464 10.54 12.54 51.74
CA HIS A 464 10.97 11.63 50.68
C HIS A 464 10.89 12.31 49.31
N VAL A 465 11.82 11.96 48.43
CA VAL A 465 11.94 12.47 47.06
C VAL A 465 11.91 11.28 46.12
N ALA A 466 11.08 11.35 45.09
CA ALA A 466 11.05 10.32 44.06
C ALA A 466 12.29 10.41 43.18
N LEU A 467 12.86 9.26 42.82
CA LEU A 467 13.92 9.15 41.81
C LEU A 467 13.34 9.27 40.39
N ALA A 468 12.61 10.36 40.16
CA ALA A 468 11.78 10.59 38.99
C ALA A 468 11.64 12.10 38.71
N THR A 469 11.16 12.43 37.52
CA THR A 469 10.73 13.78 37.14
C THR A 469 9.24 13.74 36.79
N TRP A 470 8.47 14.74 37.23
CA TRP A 470 7.14 15.00 36.69
C TRP A 470 7.27 15.32 35.20
N LEU A 471 6.57 14.60 34.32
CA LEU A 471 6.46 14.88 32.89
C LEU A 471 4.99 14.73 32.46
N ASN A 472 4.53 15.57 31.52
CA ASN A 472 3.22 15.38 30.88
C ASN A 472 3.32 14.44 29.66
N ALA A 473 2.19 13.99 29.12
CA ALA A 473 2.15 13.08 27.97
C ALA A 473 2.93 13.60 26.73
N SER A 474 2.94 14.92 26.51
CA SER A 474 3.64 15.56 25.38
C SER A 474 5.17 15.55 25.55
N GLU A 475 5.65 15.77 26.78
CA GLU A 475 7.07 15.66 27.11
C GLU A 475 7.56 14.22 27.09
N LEU A 476 6.71 13.27 27.50
CA LEU A 476 6.99 11.85 27.39
C LEU A 476 7.12 11.41 25.92
N SER A 477 6.26 11.87 25.02
CA SER A 477 6.32 11.49 23.60
C SER A 477 7.57 12.04 22.87
N ILE A 478 8.25 13.05 23.43
CA ILE A 478 9.59 13.47 22.96
C ILE A 478 10.63 12.39 23.26
N LEU A 479 10.66 11.86 24.49
CA LEU A 479 11.66 10.90 24.97
C LEU A 479 11.39 9.46 24.51
N ALA A 480 10.11 9.10 24.41
CA ALA A 480 9.64 7.80 23.93
C ALA A 480 9.27 7.79 22.43
N GLY A 481 9.70 8.81 21.68
CA GLY A 481 9.27 9.03 20.30
C GLY A 481 9.63 7.89 19.34
N LEU A 482 8.74 7.64 18.37
CA LEU A 482 8.91 6.64 17.31
C LEU A 482 9.83 7.15 16.18
N PRO A 483 10.38 6.24 15.33
CA PRO A 483 11.34 6.64 14.31
C PRO A 483 10.59 7.25 13.12
N SER A 484 11.02 8.43 12.69
CA SER A 484 10.46 9.13 11.52
C SER A 484 11.22 8.82 10.22
N ARG A 485 12.35 8.12 10.33
CA ARG A 485 13.20 7.69 9.21
C ARG A 485 13.58 6.24 9.38
N GLU A 486 13.91 5.58 8.26
CA GLU A 486 14.26 4.17 8.29
C GLU A 486 15.55 3.95 9.10
N VAL A 487 15.48 2.98 10.02
CA VAL A 487 16.54 2.62 10.96
C VAL A 487 16.63 1.11 11.05
N CYS A 488 17.85 0.58 11.18
CA CYS A 488 18.04 -0.87 11.29
C CYS A 488 17.20 -1.44 12.45
N GLY A 489 16.48 -2.53 12.21
CA GLY A 489 15.61 -3.20 13.18
C GLY A 489 14.12 -2.82 13.14
N ILE A 490 13.75 -1.67 12.55
CA ILE A 490 12.35 -1.22 12.43
C ILE A 490 12.06 -0.75 11.00
N ARG A 491 11.08 -1.38 10.35
CA ARG A 491 10.71 -1.06 8.97
C ARG A 491 9.77 0.13 8.92
N LEU A 492 10.03 1.07 8.01
CA LEU A 492 9.06 2.08 7.62
C LEU A 492 8.44 1.73 6.27
N ARG A 493 7.11 1.83 6.15
CA ARG A 493 6.44 1.77 4.84
C ARG A 493 5.82 3.11 4.49
N LYS A 494 5.86 3.50 3.21
CA LYS A 494 4.87 4.44 2.69
C LYS A 494 3.50 3.77 2.84
N ASN A 495 2.53 4.50 3.39
CA ASN A 495 1.15 4.08 3.47
C ASN A 495 0.32 5.17 2.77
N VAL A 496 -0.72 4.76 2.06
CA VAL A 496 -1.61 5.65 1.30
C VAL A 496 -3.02 5.17 1.53
N ASP A 497 -3.91 6.12 1.81
CA ASP A 497 -5.31 5.81 2.07
C ASP A 497 -6.05 5.47 0.77
N PHE A 498 -6.90 4.45 0.88
CA PHE A 498 -7.86 4.03 -0.14
C PHE A 498 -9.22 3.94 0.54
N ALA A 499 -10.30 3.95 -0.25
CA ALA A 499 -11.64 3.84 0.33
C ALA A 499 -11.80 2.52 1.09
N VAL A 500 -12.54 2.59 2.21
CA VAL A 500 -12.86 1.44 3.08
C VAL A 500 -14.35 1.11 3.11
N ASN A 501 -15.15 1.79 2.27
CA ASN A 501 -16.61 1.66 2.19
C ASN A 501 -17.05 1.35 0.74
N PRO A 502 -16.69 0.19 0.16
CA PRO A 502 -17.21 -0.23 -1.14
C PRO A 502 -18.74 -0.29 -1.13
N LEU A 503 -19.34 -0.04 -2.29
CA LEU A 503 -20.79 -0.16 -2.47
C LEU A 503 -21.17 -1.64 -2.59
N ASN A 504 -21.23 -2.30 -1.44
CA ASN A 504 -21.69 -3.67 -1.28
C ASN A 504 -23.23 -3.70 -1.37
N SER A 505 -23.79 -4.25 -2.46
CA SER A 505 -25.23 -4.41 -2.59
C SER A 505 -25.77 -5.41 -1.54
N LYS A 506 -26.95 -5.13 -0.98
CA LYS A 506 -27.63 -6.03 -0.02
C LYS A 506 -28.35 -7.20 -0.70
N ASP A 507 -28.35 -7.23 -2.03
CA ASP A 507 -28.92 -8.32 -2.83
C ASP A 507 -28.10 -9.59 -2.66
N SER A 508 -28.77 -10.74 -2.67
CA SER A 508 -28.16 -12.08 -2.66
C SER A 508 -27.38 -12.44 -3.93
N ALA A 509 -27.21 -11.49 -4.85
CA ALA A 509 -26.61 -11.65 -6.17
C ALA A 509 -25.14 -11.15 -6.25
N SER A 510 -24.45 -11.03 -5.12
CA SER A 510 -23.02 -10.67 -5.07
C SER A 510 -22.16 -11.84 -4.58
N PHE A 511 -20.84 -11.79 -4.84
CA PHE A 511 -19.87 -12.77 -4.34
C PHE A 511 -18.62 -12.09 -3.77
N GLU A 512 -17.93 -12.78 -2.86
CA GLU A 512 -16.73 -12.27 -2.19
C GLU A 512 -15.50 -12.37 -3.09
N LEU A 513 -14.87 -11.22 -3.35
CA LEU A 513 -13.55 -11.13 -4.00
C LEU A 513 -12.43 -11.20 -2.95
N GLY A 514 -12.64 -10.57 -1.80
CA GLY A 514 -11.59 -10.45 -0.78
C GLY A 514 -11.99 -9.55 0.39
N ARG A 515 -10.97 -9.04 1.09
CA ARG A 515 -11.13 -8.24 2.31
C ARG A 515 -10.40 -6.90 2.20
N ILE A 516 -10.94 -5.86 2.81
CA ILE A 516 -10.38 -4.52 2.77
C ILE A 516 -9.04 -4.48 3.53
N ILE A 517 -8.04 -3.80 2.96
CA ILE A 517 -6.79 -3.48 3.63
C ILE A 517 -6.80 -2.00 4.00
N GLN A 518 -6.79 -1.69 5.29
CA GLN A 518 -6.64 -0.33 5.81
C GLN A 518 -5.35 -0.25 6.61
N ASN A 519 -4.50 0.75 6.32
CA ASN A 519 -3.22 0.97 7.01
C ASN A 519 -2.36 -0.30 7.15
N GLY A 520 -2.25 -1.05 6.03
CA GLY A 520 -1.50 -2.30 5.97
C GLY A 520 -2.13 -3.51 6.67
N ARG A 521 -3.29 -3.36 7.34
CA ARG A 521 -4.00 -4.44 8.05
C ARG A 521 -5.20 -4.93 7.26
N ILE A 522 -5.37 -6.25 7.20
CA ILE A 522 -6.56 -6.89 6.64
C ILE A 522 -7.71 -6.76 7.64
N LEU A 523 -8.82 -6.18 7.20
CA LEU A 523 -10.03 -6.04 8.00
C LEU A 523 -10.90 -7.29 7.85
N GLU A 524 -10.69 -8.28 8.74
CA GLU A 524 -11.31 -9.61 8.72
C GLU A 524 -12.83 -9.66 8.47
N LYS A 525 -13.56 -8.62 8.91
CA LYS A 525 -15.02 -8.53 8.78
C LYS A 525 -15.48 -7.66 7.60
N SER A 526 -14.59 -6.87 7.00
CA SER A 526 -14.91 -5.91 5.95
C SER A 526 -14.63 -6.54 4.59
N LYS A 527 -15.68 -7.10 3.99
CA LYS A 527 -15.63 -7.81 2.71
C LYS A 527 -15.73 -6.86 1.52
N VAL A 528 -15.07 -7.24 0.45
CA VAL A 528 -15.17 -6.62 -0.88
C VAL A 528 -15.98 -7.57 -1.76
N LEU A 529 -17.19 -7.13 -2.13
CA LEU A 529 -18.13 -7.92 -2.91
C LEU A 529 -18.24 -7.40 -4.34
N LEU A 530 -18.31 -8.31 -5.31
CA LEU A 530 -18.65 -7.98 -6.70
C LEU A 530 -20.09 -8.39 -6.99
N ASP A 531 -20.85 -7.50 -7.63
CA ASP A 531 -22.23 -7.77 -8.05
C ASP A 531 -22.24 -8.56 -9.37
N LYS A 532 -22.97 -9.68 -9.43
CA LYS A 532 -23.07 -10.51 -10.63
C LYS A 532 -23.69 -9.76 -11.81
N LYS A 533 -24.58 -8.79 -11.55
CA LYS A 533 -25.20 -7.91 -12.56
C LYS A 533 -24.18 -6.98 -13.26
N LEU A 534 -22.96 -6.85 -12.72
CA LEU A 534 -21.89 -6.06 -13.32
C LEU A 534 -20.89 -6.91 -14.13
N LEU A 535 -20.97 -8.25 -14.10
CA LEU A 535 -20.04 -9.12 -14.84
C LEU A 535 -20.18 -8.98 -16.36
N ASN A 536 -21.42 -8.79 -16.86
CA ASN A 536 -21.67 -8.48 -18.27
C ASN A 536 -21.22 -7.07 -18.69
N GLN A 537 -20.66 -6.28 -17.76
CA GLN A 537 -20.15 -4.92 -18.00
C GLN A 537 -18.62 -4.90 -18.11
N HIS A 538 -18.04 -6.09 -18.23
CA HIS A 538 -16.62 -6.39 -18.42
C HIS A 538 -15.70 -5.99 -17.24
N ILE A 539 -14.63 -6.77 -17.10
CA ILE A 539 -13.64 -6.66 -16.03
C ILE A 539 -12.26 -6.53 -16.67
N PHE A 540 -11.47 -5.56 -16.21
CA PHE A 540 -10.05 -5.49 -16.52
C PHE A 540 -9.22 -5.89 -15.30
N ILE A 541 -8.27 -6.82 -15.49
CA ILE A 541 -7.39 -7.32 -14.43
C ILE A 541 -5.94 -7.09 -14.87
N SER A 542 -5.17 -6.38 -14.04
CA SER A 542 -3.76 -6.09 -14.34
C SER A 542 -2.82 -6.34 -13.18
N GLY A 543 -1.52 -6.41 -13.50
CA GLY A 543 -0.42 -6.66 -12.59
C GLY A 543 0.69 -7.50 -13.23
N VAL A 544 1.88 -7.46 -12.63
CA VAL A 544 3.01 -8.26 -13.09
C VAL A 544 2.80 -9.77 -12.87
N THR A 545 3.64 -10.61 -13.49
CA THR A 545 3.67 -12.06 -13.20
C THR A 545 3.93 -12.31 -11.71
N GLY A 546 3.20 -13.28 -11.12
CA GLY A 546 3.27 -13.60 -9.69
C GLY A 546 2.60 -12.60 -8.75
N ALA A 547 1.92 -11.57 -9.25
CA ALA A 547 1.24 -10.59 -8.40
C ALA A 547 -0.13 -11.07 -7.86
N GLY A 548 -0.79 -12.03 -8.51
CA GLY A 548 -2.11 -12.55 -8.11
C GLY A 548 -3.21 -12.49 -9.17
N LYS A 549 -2.90 -12.04 -10.41
CA LYS A 549 -3.86 -11.96 -11.53
C LYS A 549 -4.64 -13.26 -11.74
N THR A 550 -3.95 -14.36 -12.08
CA THR A 550 -4.56 -15.64 -12.43
C THR A 550 -5.45 -16.19 -11.31
N THR A 551 -4.99 -16.11 -10.06
CA THR A 551 -5.77 -16.47 -8.87
C THR A 551 -7.09 -15.67 -8.77
N THR A 552 -7.05 -14.39 -9.16
CA THR A 552 -8.23 -13.52 -9.19
C THR A 552 -9.20 -13.88 -10.32
N CYS A 553 -8.66 -14.13 -11.52
CA CYS A 553 -9.44 -14.61 -12.66
C CYS A 553 -10.19 -15.91 -12.30
N GLN A 554 -9.46 -16.90 -11.80
CA GLN A 554 -9.98 -18.18 -11.34
C GLN A 554 -11.07 -18.03 -10.25
N GLN A 555 -10.85 -17.15 -9.27
CA GLN A 555 -11.86 -16.86 -8.24
C GLN A 555 -13.14 -16.27 -8.83
N ILE A 556 -13.03 -15.32 -9.77
CA ILE A 556 -14.20 -14.71 -10.42
C ILE A 556 -14.96 -15.75 -11.25
N LEU A 557 -14.27 -16.56 -12.06
CA LEU A 557 -14.89 -17.60 -12.88
C LEU A 557 -15.71 -18.57 -12.01
N LEU A 558 -15.12 -19.15 -10.96
CA LEU A 558 -15.81 -20.11 -10.09
C LEU A 558 -16.95 -19.47 -9.28
N GLN A 559 -16.74 -18.28 -8.71
CA GLN A 559 -17.75 -17.62 -7.86
C GLN A 559 -18.91 -17.04 -8.68
N SER A 560 -18.70 -16.74 -9.97
CA SER A 560 -19.77 -16.32 -10.89
C SER A 560 -20.89 -17.36 -10.98
N LYS A 561 -20.54 -18.66 -10.96
CA LYS A 561 -21.42 -19.79 -11.29
C LYS A 561 -22.06 -19.72 -12.69
N LEU A 562 -21.46 -18.96 -13.60
CA LEU A 562 -21.83 -18.91 -15.02
C LEU A 562 -20.99 -19.94 -15.81
N PRO A 563 -21.47 -20.40 -16.98
CA PRO A 563 -20.59 -21.03 -17.95
C PRO A 563 -19.54 -20.01 -18.45
N PHE A 564 -18.39 -20.50 -18.89
CA PHE A 564 -17.28 -19.63 -19.26
C PHE A 564 -16.35 -20.25 -20.30
N LEU A 565 -15.64 -19.37 -21.01
CA LEU A 565 -14.54 -19.69 -21.90
C LEU A 565 -13.27 -18.99 -21.42
N VAL A 566 -12.17 -19.70 -21.25
CA VAL A 566 -10.83 -19.14 -21.04
C VAL A 566 -10.03 -19.31 -22.32
N ILE A 567 -9.41 -18.23 -22.82
CA ILE A 567 -8.41 -18.28 -23.89
C ILE A 567 -7.05 -17.99 -23.24
N GLU A 568 -6.22 -19.04 -23.08
CA GLU A 568 -4.92 -19.00 -22.41
C GLU A 568 -3.78 -19.13 -23.45
N PRO A 569 -3.04 -18.05 -23.77
CA PRO A 569 -2.14 -18.05 -24.92
C PRO A 569 -0.75 -18.66 -24.68
N ALA A 570 -0.26 -18.80 -23.44
CA ALA A 570 1.16 -19.06 -23.19
C ALA A 570 1.48 -19.98 -22.01
N LYS A 571 0.51 -20.32 -21.16
CA LYS A 571 0.70 -21.18 -19.99
C LYS A 571 -0.42 -22.23 -19.94
N THR A 572 -0.49 -22.95 -18.83
CA THR A 572 -1.55 -23.93 -18.50
C THR A 572 -2.03 -23.75 -17.06
N GLU A 573 -2.01 -22.51 -16.54
CA GLU A 573 -2.32 -22.17 -15.15
C GLU A 573 -3.79 -22.47 -14.80
N TYR A 574 -4.70 -22.49 -15.78
CA TYR A 574 -6.12 -22.77 -15.56
C TYR A 574 -6.43 -24.27 -15.37
N ARG A 575 -5.47 -25.18 -15.62
CA ARG A 575 -5.63 -26.61 -15.29
C ARG A 575 -5.88 -26.88 -13.80
N GLY A 576 -5.37 -26.01 -12.91
CA GLY A 576 -5.62 -26.11 -11.47
C GLY A 576 -7.09 -25.96 -11.06
N LEU A 577 -7.93 -25.35 -11.91
CA LEU A 577 -9.37 -25.27 -11.66
C LEU A 577 -10.06 -26.64 -11.61
N TYR A 578 -9.50 -27.66 -12.26
CA TYR A 578 -10.09 -29.00 -12.29
C TYR A 578 -10.17 -29.65 -10.90
N GLU A 579 -9.25 -29.32 -9.98
CA GLU A 579 -9.31 -29.78 -8.57
C GLU A 579 -10.54 -29.25 -7.82
N LEU A 580 -11.21 -28.21 -8.34
CA LEU A 580 -12.39 -27.59 -7.75
C LEU A 580 -13.68 -27.87 -8.56
N ASP A 581 -13.55 -28.27 -9.83
CA ASP A 581 -14.66 -28.37 -10.79
C ASP A 581 -14.29 -29.32 -11.94
N GLU A 582 -14.65 -30.60 -11.80
CA GLU A 582 -14.29 -31.66 -12.77
C GLU A 582 -15.05 -31.55 -14.12
N ASP A 583 -16.08 -30.69 -14.22
CA ASP A 583 -16.84 -30.48 -15.46
C ASP A 583 -16.04 -29.70 -16.52
N ILE A 584 -14.92 -29.07 -16.14
CA ILE A 584 -14.13 -28.19 -17.02
C ILE A 584 -13.50 -28.97 -18.19
N GLN A 585 -13.75 -28.46 -19.39
CA GLN A 585 -13.27 -29.04 -20.65
C GLN A 585 -12.03 -28.29 -21.16
N PHE A 586 -10.92 -29.01 -21.32
CA PHE A 586 -9.68 -28.46 -21.89
C PHE A 586 -9.58 -28.76 -23.39
N TYR A 587 -9.10 -27.79 -24.16
CA TYR A 587 -8.69 -27.93 -25.56
C TYR A 587 -7.25 -27.45 -25.71
N THR A 588 -6.43 -28.24 -26.40
CA THR A 588 -5.00 -27.98 -26.61
C THR A 588 -4.77 -27.77 -28.10
N LEU A 589 -4.81 -26.50 -28.53
CA LEU A 589 -4.71 -26.17 -29.96
C LEU A 589 -3.33 -26.54 -30.49
N ASN A 590 -3.25 -26.88 -31.77
CA ASN A 590 -2.04 -27.42 -32.42
C ASN A 590 -1.55 -28.80 -31.90
N ASN A 591 -2.17 -29.40 -30.87
CA ASN A 591 -1.79 -30.72 -30.35
C ASN A 591 -2.85 -31.79 -30.71
N GLU A 592 -2.55 -32.55 -31.77
CA GLU A 592 -3.42 -33.59 -32.34
C GLU A 592 -3.54 -34.87 -31.50
N GLN A 593 -2.69 -35.06 -30.49
CA GLN A 593 -2.63 -36.30 -29.70
C GLN A 593 -3.38 -36.22 -28.37
N LEU A 594 -3.63 -34.99 -27.88
CA LEU A 594 -4.21 -34.73 -26.56
C LEU A 594 -5.68 -34.29 -26.66
N SER A 595 -5.91 -33.03 -27.01
CA SER A 595 -7.24 -32.42 -27.05
C SER A 595 -7.41 -31.49 -28.25
N PRO A 596 -7.50 -32.04 -29.48
CA PRO A 596 -7.54 -31.24 -30.70
C PRO A 596 -8.78 -30.35 -30.77
N PHE A 597 -8.63 -29.24 -31.49
CA PHE A 597 -9.70 -28.29 -31.81
C PHE A 597 -9.88 -28.20 -33.33
N ARG A 598 -11.10 -27.92 -33.77
CA ARG A 598 -11.50 -27.80 -35.19
C ARG A 598 -12.39 -26.59 -35.34
N ILE A 599 -12.02 -25.69 -36.24
CA ILE A 599 -12.79 -24.49 -36.58
C ILE A 599 -12.55 -24.16 -38.04
N ASN A 600 -13.62 -24.13 -38.82
CA ASN A 600 -13.60 -23.55 -40.15
C ASN A 600 -13.83 -22.03 -40.01
N PRO A 601 -12.87 -21.16 -40.41
CA PRO A 601 -13.09 -19.73 -40.37
C PRO A 601 -14.24 -19.24 -41.26
N PHE A 602 -14.63 -19.99 -42.29
CA PHE A 602 -15.65 -19.61 -43.30
C PHE A 602 -16.98 -20.36 -43.19
N GLU A 603 -17.17 -21.16 -42.14
CA GLU A 603 -18.51 -21.66 -41.81
C GLU A 603 -19.41 -20.50 -41.36
N LEU A 604 -20.72 -20.60 -41.51
CA LEU A 604 -21.64 -19.63 -40.91
C LEU A 604 -22.45 -20.32 -39.80
N LEU A 605 -22.77 -19.58 -38.75
CA LEU A 605 -23.81 -19.99 -37.82
C LEU A 605 -25.21 -19.71 -38.41
N PRO A 606 -26.26 -20.49 -38.08
CA PRO A 606 -27.59 -20.30 -38.66
C PRO A 606 -28.15 -18.88 -38.44
N ASN A 607 -28.52 -18.20 -39.53
CA ASN A 607 -28.98 -16.79 -39.56
C ASN A 607 -27.89 -15.72 -39.38
N GLU A 608 -26.60 -16.08 -39.34
CA GLU A 608 -25.48 -15.13 -39.46
C GLU A 608 -25.54 -14.39 -40.80
N GLN A 609 -25.21 -13.09 -40.82
CA GLN A 609 -25.18 -12.28 -42.05
C GLN A 609 -23.79 -12.39 -42.69
N LEU A 610 -23.74 -12.89 -43.93
CA LEU A 610 -22.49 -13.20 -44.62
C LEU A 610 -21.55 -11.99 -44.74
N VAL A 611 -22.08 -10.80 -45.07
CA VAL A 611 -21.28 -9.58 -45.18
C VAL A 611 -20.57 -9.24 -43.85
N GLY A 612 -21.29 -9.28 -42.73
CA GLY A 612 -20.71 -8.99 -41.40
C GLY A 612 -19.67 -10.02 -40.96
N HIS A 613 -19.85 -11.28 -41.36
CA HIS A 613 -18.87 -12.33 -41.15
C HIS A 613 -17.59 -12.09 -41.98
N ILE A 614 -17.71 -11.71 -43.26
CA ILE A 614 -16.58 -11.34 -44.13
C ILE A 614 -15.83 -10.12 -43.54
N ASP A 615 -16.55 -9.10 -43.06
CA ASP A 615 -15.95 -7.94 -42.38
C ASP A 615 -15.16 -8.35 -41.12
N THR A 616 -15.69 -9.29 -40.33
CA THR A 616 -15.04 -9.82 -39.12
C THR A 616 -13.76 -10.58 -39.47
N LEU A 617 -13.78 -11.43 -40.50
CA LEU A 617 -12.59 -12.12 -41.00
C LEU A 617 -11.55 -11.14 -41.53
N LYS A 618 -11.95 -10.16 -42.35
CA LYS A 618 -11.08 -9.09 -42.86
C LYS A 618 -10.42 -8.31 -41.72
N ALA A 619 -11.20 -7.91 -40.71
CA ALA A 619 -10.70 -7.22 -39.53
C ALA A 619 -9.70 -8.07 -38.73
N THR A 620 -9.96 -9.39 -38.61
CA THR A 620 -9.07 -10.33 -37.93
C THR A 620 -7.72 -10.43 -38.64
N PHE A 621 -7.73 -10.64 -39.96
CA PHE A 621 -6.49 -10.71 -40.75
C PHE A 621 -5.73 -9.37 -40.73
N ALA A 622 -6.43 -8.23 -40.83
CA ALA A 622 -5.80 -6.91 -40.79
C ALA A 622 -5.25 -6.49 -39.41
N ALA A 623 -5.82 -6.99 -38.31
CA ALA A 623 -5.30 -6.73 -36.96
C ALA A 623 -4.03 -7.54 -36.65
N VAL A 624 -3.95 -8.77 -37.17
CA VAL A 624 -2.90 -9.74 -36.84
C VAL A 624 -1.71 -9.67 -37.80
N PHE A 625 -1.96 -9.51 -39.09
CA PHE A 625 -0.92 -9.51 -40.10
C PHE A 625 -0.53 -8.09 -40.53
N PRO A 626 0.78 -7.77 -40.65
CA PRO A 626 1.22 -6.50 -41.21
C PRO A 626 0.80 -6.44 -42.69
N MET A 627 -0.01 -5.44 -43.04
CA MET A 627 -0.70 -5.34 -44.32
C MET A 627 -0.68 -3.91 -44.86
N GLU A 628 -0.10 -3.75 -46.07
CA GLU A 628 -0.23 -2.52 -46.85
C GLU A 628 -1.70 -2.26 -47.18
N ALA A 629 -2.10 -1.00 -47.36
CA ALA A 629 -3.50 -0.58 -47.48
C ALA A 629 -4.33 -1.30 -48.57
N SER A 630 -3.69 -1.89 -49.58
CA SER A 630 -4.32 -2.69 -50.64
C SER A 630 -4.58 -4.16 -50.26
N MET A 631 -3.80 -4.75 -49.36
CA MET A 631 -3.82 -6.18 -49.05
C MET A 631 -5.14 -6.67 -48.42
N PRO A 632 -5.79 -5.96 -47.48
CA PRO A 632 -7.05 -6.41 -46.89
C PRO A 632 -8.17 -6.58 -47.93
N TYR A 633 -8.20 -5.70 -48.94
CA TYR A 633 -9.19 -5.77 -50.04
C TYR A 633 -8.96 -6.97 -50.97
N LEU A 634 -7.70 -7.39 -51.19
CA LEU A 634 -7.39 -8.61 -51.95
C LEU A 634 -7.86 -9.86 -51.22
N ILE A 635 -7.74 -9.89 -49.89
CA ILE A 635 -8.27 -10.98 -49.05
C ILE A 635 -9.79 -10.96 -49.04
N GLU A 636 -10.41 -9.80 -48.85
CA GLU A 636 -11.87 -9.63 -48.92
C GLU A 636 -12.45 -10.16 -50.23
N GLU A 637 -11.87 -9.77 -51.38
CA GLU A 637 -12.30 -10.25 -52.69
C GLU A 637 -12.06 -11.75 -52.88
N ALA A 638 -10.97 -12.32 -52.33
CA ALA A 638 -10.73 -13.75 -52.35
C ALA A 638 -11.75 -14.52 -51.51
N ILE A 639 -12.11 -14.01 -50.32
CA ILE A 639 -13.15 -14.57 -49.46
C ILE A 639 -14.52 -14.52 -50.16
N VAL A 640 -14.89 -13.38 -50.73
CA VAL A 640 -16.14 -13.21 -51.52
C VAL A 640 -16.22 -14.24 -52.65
N ARG A 641 -15.21 -14.31 -53.51
CA ARG A 641 -15.17 -15.27 -54.63
C ARG A 641 -15.21 -16.72 -54.15
N SER A 642 -14.68 -17.02 -52.96
CA SER A 642 -14.77 -18.35 -52.37
C SER A 642 -16.20 -18.70 -52.00
N TYR A 643 -16.95 -17.80 -51.36
CA TYR A 643 -18.37 -18.00 -51.06
C TYR A 643 -19.23 -18.09 -52.33
N GLU A 644 -18.98 -17.24 -53.34
CA GLU A 644 -19.64 -17.32 -54.65
C GLU A 644 -19.40 -18.68 -55.32
N SER A 645 -18.17 -19.22 -55.25
CA SER A 645 -17.83 -20.55 -55.80
C SER A 645 -18.55 -21.70 -55.08
N LYS A 646 -19.06 -21.47 -53.87
CA LYS A 646 -19.93 -22.39 -53.12
C LYS A 646 -21.41 -22.06 -53.27
N GLY A 647 -21.76 -21.16 -54.18
CA GLY A 647 -23.14 -20.81 -54.51
C GLY A 647 -23.80 -19.82 -53.56
N TRP A 648 -23.06 -19.10 -52.71
CA TRP A 648 -23.66 -18.05 -51.88
C TRP A 648 -23.91 -16.77 -52.67
N ASP A 649 -25.10 -16.22 -52.50
CA ASP A 649 -25.41 -14.81 -52.80
C ASP A 649 -24.99 -13.94 -51.61
N ILE A 650 -24.00 -13.09 -51.85
CA ILE A 650 -23.44 -12.13 -50.87
C ILE A 650 -24.52 -11.15 -50.39
N HIS A 651 -25.49 -10.78 -51.23
CA HIS A 651 -26.49 -9.77 -50.90
C HIS A 651 -27.64 -10.34 -50.05
N THR A 652 -28.12 -11.55 -50.34
CA THR A 652 -29.23 -12.15 -49.59
C THR A 652 -28.80 -13.10 -48.47
N SER A 653 -27.51 -13.44 -48.38
CA SER A 653 -26.99 -14.50 -47.48
C SER A 653 -27.74 -15.82 -47.65
N LYS A 654 -28.03 -16.20 -48.91
CA LYS A 654 -28.66 -17.48 -49.29
C LYS A 654 -27.75 -18.26 -50.22
N ASN A 655 -27.95 -19.57 -50.28
CA ASN A 655 -27.19 -20.46 -51.15
C ASN A 655 -28.07 -20.96 -52.32
N PHE A 656 -27.50 -21.05 -53.52
CA PHE A 656 -28.15 -21.54 -54.73
C PHE A 656 -27.98 -23.05 -54.97
N LEU A 657 -26.98 -23.69 -54.35
CA LEU A 657 -26.64 -25.10 -54.56
C LEU A 657 -27.25 -26.02 -53.50
N PHE A 658 -27.45 -25.53 -52.28
CA PHE A 658 -27.94 -26.30 -51.14
C PHE A 658 -29.22 -25.70 -50.54
N GLU A 659 -30.32 -26.47 -50.51
CA GLU A 659 -31.58 -26.04 -49.85
C GLU A 659 -31.39 -25.82 -48.33
N ASN A 660 -30.53 -26.61 -47.69
CA ASN A 660 -30.11 -26.41 -46.30
C ASN A 660 -28.57 -26.37 -46.19
N PRO A 661 -27.96 -25.17 -46.29
CA PRO A 661 -26.50 -25.00 -46.25
C PRO A 661 -25.84 -25.47 -44.95
N PHE A 662 -26.60 -25.51 -43.85
CA PHE A 662 -26.09 -25.88 -42.53
C PHE A 662 -26.15 -27.40 -42.27
N ASN A 663 -26.74 -28.18 -43.18
CA ASN A 663 -26.82 -29.64 -43.09
C ASN A 663 -26.26 -30.35 -44.34
N CYS A 664 -25.10 -29.88 -44.81
CA CYS A 664 -24.42 -30.41 -45.99
C CYS A 664 -22.96 -30.85 -45.71
N GLN A 665 -22.64 -31.27 -44.48
CA GLN A 665 -21.28 -31.65 -44.06
C GLN A 665 -20.21 -30.57 -44.35
N GLY A 666 -20.61 -29.29 -44.28
CA GLY A 666 -19.74 -28.15 -44.56
C GLY A 666 -19.48 -27.87 -46.05
N GLN A 667 -20.14 -28.56 -46.99
CA GLN A 667 -19.95 -28.34 -48.44
C GLN A 667 -20.26 -26.93 -48.93
N ALA A 668 -21.28 -26.29 -48.35
CA ALA A 668 -21.65 -24.92 -48.65
C ALA A 668 -20.58 -23.90 -48.22
N PHE A 669 -19.64 -24.26 -47.35
CA PHE A 669 -18.68 -23.33 -46.79
C PHE A 669 -17.28 -23.51 -47.42
N PRO A 670 -16.58 -22.41 -47.75
CA PRO A 670 -15.17 -22.47 -48.12
C PRO A 670 -14.29 -23.07 -47.02
N ILE A 671 -13.07 -23.44 -47.38
CA ILE A 671 -11.99 -23.74 -46.43
C ILE A 671 -10.73 -22.93 -46.78
N MET A 672 -9.75 -22.88 -45.87
CA MET A 672 -8.52 -22.08 -46.03
C MET A 672 -7.76 -22.36 -47.34
N SER A 673 -7.68 -23.63 -47.79
CA SER A 673 -7.03 -23.95 -49.07
C SER A 673 -7.80 -23.43 -50.29
N GLU A 674 -9.14 -23.45 -50.26
CA GLU A 674 -9.98 -22.90 -51.34
C GLU A 674 -9.88 -21.37 -51.41
N MET A 675 -9.86 -20.69 -50.26
CA MET A 675 -9.64 -19.24 -50.20
C MET A 675 -8.24 -18.87 -50.71
N LEU A 676 -7.22 -19.66 -50.38
CA LEU A 676 -5.85 -19.46 -50.87
C LEU A 676 -5.72 -19.68 -52.40
N GLU A 677 -6.50 -20.59 -52.98
CA GLU A 677 -6.61 -20.75 -54.43
C GLU A 677 -7.28 -19.54 -55.09
N GLN A 678 -8.37 -19.03 -54.52
CA GLN A 678 -9.01 -17.80 -55.01
C GLN A 678 -8.09 -16.58 -54.87
N LEU A 679 -7.33 -16.46 -53.78
CA LEU A 679 -6.39 -15.35 -53.59
C LEU A 679 -5.31 -15.30 -54.69
N LYS A 680 -4.77 -16.46 -55.11
CA LYS A 680 -3.84 -16.56 -56.25
C LYS A 680 -4.47 -16.03 -57.54
N ILE A 681 -5.73 -16.40 -57.80
CA ILE A 681 -6.49 -15.95 -58.98
C ILE A 681 -6.76 -14.44 -58.90
N VAL A 682 -7.15 -13.92 -57.73
CA VAL A 682 -7.40 -12.49 -57.49
C VAL A 682 -6.12 -11.69 -57.76
N ILE A 683 -4.99 -12.03 -57.12
CA ILE A 683 -3.70 -11.33 -57.29
C ILE A 683 -3.30 -11.29 -58.77
N LYS A 684 -3.32 -12.44 -59.46
CA LYS A 684 -3.00 -12.51 -60.90
C LYS A 684 -3.99 -11.71 -61.77
N SER A 685 -5.27 -11.66 -61.40
CA SER A 685 -6.29 -10.92 -62.15
C SER A 685 -6.17 -9.39 -62.06
N LYS A 686 -5.44 -8.85 -61.06
CA LYS A 686 -5.23 -7.40 -60.93
C LYS A 686 -4.19 -6.84 -61.91
N GLY A 687 -3.42 -7.69 -62.59
CA GLY A 687 -2.40 -7.23 -63.54
C GLY A 687 -1.29 -6.39 -62.89
N PHE A 688 -0.96 -6.68 -61.62
CA PHE A 688 0.22 -6.13 -60.99
C PHE A 688 1.47 -6.54 -61.78
N GLY A 689 2.41 -5.62 -62.01
CA GLY A 689 3.68 -5.97 -62.65
C GLY A 689 4.45 -7.00 -61.83
N ASP A 690 5.29 -7.79 -62.49
CA ASP A 690 5.92 -9.01 -61.95
C ASP A 690 6.51 -8.82 -60.54
N ASP A 691 7.25 -7.73 -60.30
CA ASP A 691 7.85 -7.42 -58.99
C ASP A 691 6.81 -7.28 -57.86
N LEU A 692 5.69 -6.59 -58.12
CA LEU A 692 4.65 -6.34 -57.13
C LEU A 692 3.78 -7.59 -56.93
N GLN A 693 3.52 -8.34 -58.00
CA GLN A 693 2.87 -9.65 -57.90
C GLN A 693 3.72 -10.61 -57.05
N GLN A 694 5.01 -10.78 -57.37
CA GLN A 694 5.93 -11.63 -56.60
C GLN A 694 6.03 -11.19 -55.13
N LYS A 695 6.01 -9.88 -54.86
CA LYS A 695 5.97 -9.36 -53.48
C LYS A 695 4.70 -9.77 -52.73
N TYR A 696 3.51 -9.65 -53.33
CA TYR A 696 2.25 -10.06 -52.69
C TYR A 696 2.12 -11.58 -52.57
N GLU A 697 2.54 -12.35 -53.58
CA GLU A 697 2.59 -13.81 -53.48
C GLU A 697 3.58 -14.25 -52.39
N GLY A 698 4.77 -13.64 -52.35
CA GLY A 698 5.80 -13.92 -51.35
C GLY A 698 5.41 -13.57 -49.91
N SER A 699 4.57 -12.55 -49.68
CA SER A 699 4.20 -12.09 -48.34
C SER A 699 2.87 -12.64 -47.81
N LEU A 700 1.82 -12.68 -48.65
CA LEU A 700 0.48 -13.10 -48.24
C LEU A 700 0.27 -14.61 -48.40
N ILE A 701 0.63 -15.16 -49.57
CA ILE A 701 0.37 -16.59 -49.84
C ILE A 701 1.23 -17.45 -48.93
N SER A 702 2.53 -17.16 -48.77
CA SER A 702 3.41 -17.92 -47.88
C SER A 702 2.89 -18.00 -46.43
N ARG A 703 2.32 -16.89 -45.93
CA ARG A 703 1.78 -16.80 -44.57
C ARG A 703 0.46 -17.52 -44.39
N LEU A 704 -0.48 -17.37 -45.33
CA LEU A 704 -1.76 -18.06 -45.30
C LEU A 704 -1.62 -19.57 -45.62
N ASP A 705 -0.67 -19.95 -46.47
CA ASP A 705 -0.34 -21.35 -46.77
C ASP A 705 0.16 -22.12 -45.54
N ASN A 706 0.95 -21.47 -44.68
CA ASN A 706 1.39 -22.01 -43.39
C ASN A 706 0.21 -22.45 -42.49
N LEU A 707 -0.95 -21.79 -42.60
CA LEU A 707 -2.17 -22.14 -41.86
C LEU A 707 -2.87 -23.39 -42.43
N THR A 708 -2.53 -23.82 -43.65
CA THR A 708 -3.11 -25.01 -44.30
C THR A 708 -2.30 -26.29 -44.06
N ILE A 709 -1.13 -26.19 -43.43
CA ILE A 709 -0.14 -27.28 -43.32
C ILE A 709 -0.09 -27.84 -41.88
N GLY A 710 0.16 -29.15 -41.75
CA GLY A 710 0.36 -29.82 -40.47
C GLY A 710 -0.85 -29.75 -39.54
N SER A 711 -0.58 -29.64 -38.24
CA SER A 711 -1.59 -29.49 -37.18
C SER A 711 -2.38 -28.19 -37.27
N LYS A 712 -1.79 -27.09 -37.78
CA LYS A 712 -2.54 -25.86 -38.10
C LYS A 712 -3.58 -26.11 -39.19
N GLY A 713 -3.17 -26.81 -40.26
CA GLY A 713 -4.05 -27.26 -41.32
C GLY A 713 -5.19 -28.14 -40.81
N ARG A 714 -4.92 -29.11 -39.93
CA ARG A 714 -5.96 -29.93 -39.27
C ARG A 714 -6.96 -29.08 -38.45
N MET A 715 -6.49 -28.01 -37.82
CA MET A 715 -7.30 -27.14 -36.98
C MET A 715 -8.17 -26.15 -37.78
N LEU A 716 -7.59 -25.50 -38.79
CA LEU A 716 -8.17 -24.36 -39.53
C LEU A 716 -8.68 -24.69 -40.94
N ASN A 717 -8.17 -25.75 -41.57
CA ASN A 717 -8.55 -26.16 -42.92
C ASN A 717 -9.50 -27.37 -42.90
N THR A 718 -10.45 -27.33 -41.96
CA THR A 718 -11.55 -28.30 -41.78
C THR A 718 -12.82 -27.80 -42.47
N ARG A 719 -13.72 -28.71 -42.89
CA ARG A 719 -15.05 -28.35 -43.41
C ARG A 719 -16.01 -27.91 -42.31
N VAL A 720 -16.00 -28.64 -41.21
CA VAL A 720 -16.95 -28.52 -40.10
C VAL A 720 -16.19 -28.12 -38.84
N SER A 721 -16.72 -27.14 -38.12
CA SER A 721 -16.23 -26.69 -36.82
C SER A 721 -16.79 -27.55 -35.68
N ILE A 722 -16.13 -27.46 -34.52
CA ILE A 722 -16.78 -27.78 -33.25
C ILE A 722 -17.96 -26.83 -33.05
N ASP A 723 -19.06 -27.36 -32.50
CA ASP A 723 -20.27 -26.60 -32.19
C ASP A 723 -20.03 -25.59 -31.06
N VAL A 724 -19.72 -24.35 -31.44
CA VAL A 724 -19.47 -23.23 -30.51
C VAL A 724 -20.70 -22.92 -29.65
N SER A 725 -21.91 -23.11 -30.16
CA SER A 725 -23.14 -22.87 -29.40
C SER A 725 -23.27 -23.84 -28.22
N LYS A 726 -22.80 -25.10 -28.36
CA LYS A 726 -22.68 -26.04 -27.23
C LYS A 726 -21.55 -25.70 -26.27
N LEU A 727 -20.49 -25.01 -26.69
CA LEU A 727 -19.41 -24.58 -25.79
C LEU A 727 -19.87 -23.52 -24.79
N LEU A 728 -20.82 -22.66 -25.19
CA LEU A 728 -21.40 -21.63 -24.32
C LEU A 728 -22.12 -22.22 -23.10
N ASP A 729 -22.60 -23.47 -23.17
CA ASP A 729 -23.24 -24.18 -22.06
C ASP A 729 -22.25 -24.90 -21.13
N GLN A 730 -20.95 -24.78 -21.39
CA GLN A 730 -19.89 -25.50 -20.71
C GLN A 730 -18.90 -24.55 -20.01
N LYS A 731 -18.01 -25.11 -19.20
CA LYS A 731 -16.83 -24.43 -18.67
C LYS A 731 -15.64 -24.91 -19.48
N VAL A 732 -15.03 -24.02 -20.26
CA VAL A 732 -14.07 -24.38 -21.31
C VAL A 732 -12.77 -23.61 -21.12
N VAL A 733 -11.65 -24.29 -21.29
CA VAL A 733 -10.31 -23.70 -21.35
C VAL A 733 -9.68 -24.07 -22.69
N ILE A 734 -9.29 -23.06 -23.45
CA ILE A 734 -8.59 -23.16 -24.73
C ILE A 734 -7.14 -22.73 -24.51
N GLU A 735 -6.24 -23.70 -24.58
CA GLU A 735 -4.79 -23.51 -24.43
C GLU A 735 -4.14 -23.33 -25.81
N LEU A 736 -3.37 -22.25 -25.98
CA LEU A 736 -2.63 -21.93 -27.22
C LEU A 736 -1.11 -22.08 -27.09
N ASP A 737 -0.57 -22.57 -25.96
CA ASP A 737 0.90 -22.64 -25.76
C ASP A 737 1.60 -23.41 -26.90
N GLU A 738 1.01 -24.47 -27.42
CA GLU A 738 1.57 -25.29 -28.51
C GLU A 738 1.62 -24.56 -29.86
N LEU A 739 0.93 -23.43 -30.03
CA LEU A 739 1.15 -22.49 -31.14
C LEU A 739 2.35 -21.60 -30.80
N LYS A 740 3.53 -21.88 -31.37
CA LYS A 740 4.75 -21.14 -31.01
C LYS A 740 4.92 -19.78 -31.70
N ASP A 741 4.09 -19.46 -32.70
CA ASP A 741 4.07 -18.14 -33.35
C ASP A 741 3.00 -17.24 -32.70
N GLU A 742 3.39 -16.02 -32.33
CA GLU A 742 2.53 -15.11 -31.58
C GLU A 742 1.41 -14.48 -32.43
N GLN A 743 1.58 -14.43 -33.77
CA GLN A 743 0.53 -14.01 -34.69
C GLN A 743 -0.48 -15.13 -34.90
N ASP A 744 -0.05 -16.40 -34.97
CA ASP A 744 -0.98 -17.53 -35.01
C ASP A 744 -1.89 -17.54 -33.76
N LYS A 745 -1.34 -17.25 -32.57
CA LYS A 745 -2.15 -17.09 -31.36
C LYS A 745 -3.14 -15.94 -31.47
N ALA A 746 -2.70 -14.76 -31.92
CA ALA A 746 -3.57 -13.60 -32.08
C ALA A 746 -4.69 -13.86 -33.10
N LEU A 747 -4.40 -14.59 -34.19
CA LEU A 747 -5.39 -15.06 -35.16
C LEU A 747 -6.41 -15.99 -34.51
N MET A 748 -5.97 -16.99 -33.74
CA MET A 748 -6.88 -17.88 -33.02
C MET A 748 -7.74 -17.13 -32.02
N MET A 749 -7.17 -16.20 -31.25
CA MET A 749 -7.92 -15.34 -30.32
C MET A 749 -9.01 -14.57 -31.06
N GLY A 750 -8.68 -13.89 -32.17
CA GLY A 750 -9.63 -13.10 -32.95
C GLY A 750 -10.75 -13.94 -33.57
N LEU A 751 -10.42 -15.09 -34.16
CA LEU A 751 -11.40 -16.02 -34.73
C LEU A 751 -12.34 -16.59 -33.65
N LEU A 752 -11.80 -17.00 -32.49
CA LEU A 752 -12.60 -17.52 -31.37
C LEU A 752 -13.54 -16.45 -30.79
N ILE A 753 -13.03 -15.24 -30.54
CA ILE A 753 -13.82 -14.11 -30.05
C ILE A 753 -14.96 -13.76 -31.02
N GLY A 754 -14.67 -13.71 -32.33
CA GLY A 754 -15.69 -13.47 -33.35
C GLY A 754 -16.80 -14.54 -33.37
N ARG A 755 -16.43 -15.82 -33.26
CA ARG A 755 -17.41 -16.92 -33.17
C ARG A 755 -18.25 -16.88 -31.91
N VAL A 756 -17.63 -16.63 -30.75
CA VAL A 756 -18.35 -16.52 -29.47
C VAL A 756 -19.32 -15.34 -29.50
N ALA A 757 -18.92 -14.20 -30.07
CA ALA A 757 -19.77 -13.03 -30.22
C ALA A 757 -21.03 -13.30 -31.04
N GLU A 758 -20.91 -13.97 -32.19
CA GLU A 758 -22.08 -14.32 -33.01
C GLU A 758 -22.93 -15.43 -32.37
N ALA A 759 -22.30 -16.45 -31.76
CA ALA A 759 -23.02 -17.49 -31.03
C ALA A 759 -23.82 -16.92 -29.84
N MET A 760 -23.25 -15.97 -29.10
CA MET A 760 -23.94 -15.27 -28.01
C MET A 760 -25.09 -14.39 -28.53
N LYS A 761 -24.90 -13.70 -29.66
CA LYS A 761 -25.96 -12.93 -30.34
C LYS A 761 -27.12 -13.84 -30.75
N GLN A 762 -26.85 -15.04 -31.27
CA GLN A 762 -27.88 -16.03 -31.59
C GLN A 762 -28.56 -16.60 -30.35
N ARG A 763 -27.78 -16.94 -29.31
CA ARG A 763 -28.30 -17.39 -28.02
C ARG A 763 -29.24 -16.35 -27.41
N HIS A 764 -28.88 -15.07 -27.44
CA HIS A 764 -29.70 -13.97 -26.93
C HIS A 764 -31.06 -13.81 -27.63
N TYR A 765 -31.17 -14.12 -28.93
CA TYR A 765 -32.49 -14.16 -29.60
C TYR A 765 -33.39 -15.30 -29.10
N SER A 766 -32.80 -16.40 -28.61
CA SER A 766 -33.55 -17.55 -28.06
C SER A 766 -33.81 -17.45 -26.55
N ASP A 767 -32.85 -16.91 -25.80
CA ASP A 767 -32.90 -16.66 -24.36
C ASP A 767 -32.15 -15.35 -24.04
N PRO A 768 -32.85 -14.21 -23.92
CA PRO A 768 -32.24 -12.93 -23.56
C PRO A 768 -31.66 -12.87 -22.14
N THR A 769 -31.94 -13.87 -21.29
CA THR A 769 -31.48 -13.92 -19.89
C THR A 769 -30.19 -14.71 -19.71
N PHE A 770 -29.75 -15.43 -20.74
CA PHE A 770 -28.51 -16.18 -20.75
C PHE A 770 -27.30 -15.28 -20.50
N GLN A 771 -26.35 -15.77 -19.70
CA GLN A 771 -25.10 -15.07 -19.38
C GLN A 771 -23.93 -16.03 -19.45
N HIS A 772 -22.83 -15.57 -20.03
CA HIS A 772 -21.59 -16.32 -20.23
C HIS A 772 -20.39 -15.37 -20.00
N LEU A 773 -19.23 -15.93 -19.67
CA LEU A 773 -18.00 -15.17 -19.44
C LEU A 773 -16.86 -15.65 -20.34
N THR A 774 -16.31 -14.78 -21.19
CA THR A 774 -15.02 -15.03 -21.87
C THR A 774 -13.88 -14.31 -21.17
N LEU A 775 -12.90 -15.07 -20.70
CA LEU A 775 -11.62 -14.60 -20.18
C LEU A 775 -10.56 -14.66 -21.26
N ILE A 776 -9.90 -13.53 -21.49
CA ILE A 776 -8.81 -13.35 -22.46
C ILE A 776 -7.55 -12.97 -21.67
N GLU A 777 -6.59 -13.90 -21.58
CA GLU A 777 -5.24 -13.62 -21.08
C GLU A 777 -4.38 -12.99 -22.18
N GLU A 778 -3.48 -12.08 -21.80
CA GLU A 778 -2.55 -11.36 -22.69
C GLU A 778 -3.23 -10.74 -23.93
N ALA A 779 -4.38 -10.10 -23.71
CA ALA A 779 -5.20 -9.50 -24.77
C ALA A 779 -4.46 -8.46 -25.64
N HIS A 780 -3.36 -7.88 -25.16
CA HIS A 780 -2.48 -7.01 -25.96
C HIS A 780 -1.93 -7.68 -27.22
N ARG A 781 -1.99 -9.02 -27.33
CA ARG A 781 -1.63 -9.78 -28.54
C ARG A 781 -2.53 -9.49 -29.74
N LEU A 782 -3.80 -9.18 -29.48
CA LEU A 782 -4.82 -8.86 -30.50
C LEU A 782 -5.23 -7.38 -30.44
N LEU A 783 -5.27 -6.80 -29.25
CA LEU A 783 -5.81 -5.45 -28.97
C LEU A 783 -4.70 -4.41 -28.73
N GLU A 784 -3.52 -4.59 -29.34
CA GLU A 784 -2.40 -3.66 -29.21
C GLU A 784 -2.78 -2.28 -29.75
N LYS A 785 -2.41 -1.21 -29.02
CA LYS A 785 -2.58 0.15 -29.50
C LYS A 785 -1.73 0.37 -30.76
N PRO A 786 -2.32 0.83 -31.87
CA PRO A 786 -1.56 1.15 -33.08
C PRO A 786 -0.56 2.29 -32.81
N GLN A 787 0.68 2.12 -33.25
CA GLN A 787 1.72 3.14 -33.16
C GLN A 787 1.62 4.15 -34.31
N GLY A 788 2.31 5.29 -34.19
CA GLY A 788 2.28 6.34 -35.22
C GLY A 788 2.86 5.95 -36.59
N HIS A 789 3.50 4.79 -36.70
CA HIS A 789 4.01 4.20 -37.94
C HIS A 789 3.23 2.95 -38.39
N ASP A 790 2.20 2.53 -37.64
CA ASP A 790 1.40 1.35 -38.00
C ASP A 790 0.41 1.69 -39.13
N ASP A 791 0.30 0.79 -40.10
CA ASP A 791 -0.63 0.94 -41.22
C ASP A 791 -2.09 1.10 -40.77
N GLY A 792 -2.85 1.89 -41.54
CA GLY A 792 -4.26 2.17 -41.25
C GLY A 792 -5.14 0.91 -41.14
N ALA A 793 -4.72 -0.19 -41.77
CA ALA A 793 -5.37 -1.50 -41.69
C ALA A 793 -5.36 -2.08 -40.27
N LYS A 794 -4.20 -2.08 -39.56
CA LYS A 794 -4.08 -2.57 -38.18
C LYS A 794 -4.94 -1.74 -37.24
N LYS A 795 -4.92 -0.41 -37.41
CA LYS A 795 -5.75 0.51 -36.62
C LYS A 795 -7.25 0.26 -36.81
N LEU A 796 -7.69 0.04 -38.04
CA LEU A 796 -9.08 -0.27 -38.35
C LEU A 796 -9.49 -1.62 -37.76
N GLY A 797 -8.67 -2.67 -37.93
CA GLY A 797 -8.90 -3.99 -37.34
C GLY A 797 -9.05 -3.96 -35.82
N VAL A 798 -8.10 -3.36 -35.10
CA VAL A 798 -8.17 -3.22 -33.63
C VAL A 798 -9.40 -2.42 -33.19
N SER A 799 -9.79 -1.38 -33.92
CA SER A 799 -11.00 -0.60 -33.58
C SER A 799 -12.30 -1.38 -33.77
N LEU A 800 -12.39 -2.22 -34.82
CA LEU A 800 -13.56 -3.10 -35.02
C LEU A 800 -13.67 -4.14 -33.92
N PHE A 801 -12.55 -4.73 -33.47
CA PHE A 801 -12.55 -5.62 -32.31
C PHE A 801 -12.93 -4.90 -31.02
N ALA A 802 -12.42 -3.70 -30.75
CA ALA A 802 -12.80 -2.92 -29.56
C ALA A 802 -14.31 -2.61 -29.53
N ASN A 803 -14.91 -2.27 -30.68
CA ASN A 803 -16.35 -2.07 -30.82
C ASN A 803 -17.14 -3.37 -30.61
N LEU A 804 -16.72 -4.48 -31.22
CA LEU A 804 -17.33 -5.81 -31.04
C LEU A 804 -17.35 -6.19 -29.55
N LEU A 805 -16.22 -6.01 -28.84
CA LEU A 805 -16.11 -6.31 -27.41
C LEU A 805 -17.04 -5.41 -26.56
N ALA A 806 -17.26 -4.15 -26.95
CA ALA A 806 -18.23 -3.28 -26.28
C ALA A 806 -19.70 -3.65 -26.58
N GLU A 807 -19.97 -4.20 -27.77
CA GLU A 807 -21.32 -4.59 -28.19
C GLU A 807 -21.81 -5.90 -27.56
N VAL A 808 -20.94 -6.89 -27.35
CA VAL A 808 -21.36 -8.23 -26.88
C VAL A 808 -22.00 -8.22 -25.48
N ARG A 809 -21.72 -7.20 -24.66
CA ARG A 809 -22.44 -6.90 -23.41
C ARG A 809 -23.95 -6.91 -23.57
N LYS A 810 -24.47 -6.41 -24.70
CA LYS A 810 -25.92 -6.33 -24.95
C LYS A 810 -26.56 -7.72 -25.08
N TYR A 811 -25.77 -8.73 -25.46
CA TYR A 811 -26.20 -10.11 -25.68
C TYR A 811 -26.00 -11.03 -24.45
N GLY A 812 -25.50 -10.49 -23.33
CA GLY A 812 -25.27 -11.25 -22.09
C GLY A 812 -23.82 -11.72 -21.89
N GLU A 813 -22.91 -11.38 -22.79
CA GLU A 813 -21.49 -11.76 -22.70
C GLU A 813 -20.70 -10.82 -21.78
N GLY A 814 -20.17 -11.37 -20.68
CA GLY A 814 -19.18 -10.71 -19.86
C GLY A 814 -17.76 -11.00 -20.36
N LEU A 815 -16.90 -9.99 -20.37
CA LEU A 815 -15.51 -10.16 -20.79
C LEU A 815 -14.60 -9.91 -19.61
N ILE A 816 -13.65 -10.80 -19.37
CA ILE A 816 -12.56 -10.60 -18.41
C ILE A 816 -11.28 -10.46 -19.23
N ILE A 817 -10.62 -9.32 -19.12
CA ILE A 817 -9.41 -9.01 -19.87
C ILE A 817 -8.27 -8.95 -18.87
N ALA A 818 -7.37 -9.94 -18.93
CA ALA A 818 -6.23 -10.08 -18.04
C ALA A 818 -4.94 -9.73 -18.79
N ASP A 819 -4.22 -8.69 -18.35
CA ASP A 819 -3.01 -8.24 -19.01
C ASP A 819 -1.91 -7.77 -18.05
N GLN A 820 -0.66 -7.83 -18.49
CA GLN A 820 0.51 -7.40 -17.72
C GLN A 820 0.88 -5.94 -18.00
N ILE A 821 0.52 -5.40 -19.18
CA ILE A 821 1.00 -4.09 -19.68
C ILE A 821 -0.21 -3.27 -20.17
N PRO A 822 -1.01 -2.66 -19.27
CA PRO A 822 -2.17 -1.85 -19.65
C PRO A 822 -1.87 -0.80 -20.72
N ASN A 823 -0.69 -0.16 -20.68
CA ASN A 823 -0.33 0.87 -21.63
C ASN A 823 -0.14 0.32 -23.07
N LYS A 824 -0.01 -0.99 -23.28
CA LYS A 824 -0.01 -1.58 -24.64
C LYS A 824 -1.40 -1.74 -25.26
N LEU A 825 -2.46 -1.76 -24.47
CA LEU A 825 -3.82 -1.97 -24.97
C LEU A 825 -4.39 -0.72 -25.63
N ALA A 826 -5.28 -0.91 -26.60
CA ALA A 826 -6.09 0.16 -27.15
C ALA A 826 -6.91 0.85 -26.03
N PRO A 827 -6.92 2.20 -25.92
CA PRO A 827 -7.54 2.92 -24.80
C PRO A 827 -9.02 2.63 -24.59
N GLU A 828 -9.75 2.23 -25.62
CA GLU A 828 -11.18 1.88 -25.53
C GLU A 828 -11.41 0.60 -24.71
N VAL A 829 -10.48 -0.36 -24.75
CA VAL A 829 -10.53 -1.58 -23.92
C VAL A 829 -10.47 -1.24 -22.43
N LEU A 830 -9.59 -0.29 -22.07
CA LEU A 830 -9.48 0.19 -20.68
C LEU A 830 -10.67 1.06 -20.26
N LYS A 831 -11.34 1.74 -21.20
CA LYS A 831 -12.51 2.59 -20.90
C LYS A 831 -13.81 1.81 -20.80
N ASN A 832 -14.01 0.79 -21.64
CA ASN A 832 -15.27 0.04 -21.76
C ASN A 832 -15.44 -1.05 -20.69
N THR A 833 -14.45 -1.26 -19.83
CA THR A 833 -14.50 -2.20 -18.69
C THR A 833 -14.98 -1.51 -17.41
N ASN A 834 -16.09 -1.96 -16.81
CA ASN A 834 -16.67 -1.30 -15.64
C ASN A 834 -16.04 -1.69 -14.30
N THR A 835 -15.45 -2.89 -14.20
CA THR A 835 -14.68 -3.30 -13.01
C THR A 835 -13.19 -3.31 -13.36
N LYS A 836 -12.35 -2.69 -12.51
CA LYS A 836 -10.88 -2.74 -12.62
C LYS A 836 -10.29 -3.39 -11.38
N ILE A 837 -9.36 -4.31 -11.57
CA ILE A 837 -8.59 -4.96 -10.49
C ILE A 837 -7.10 -4.82 -10.81
N ILE A 838 -6.41 -4.00 -10.02
CA ILE A 838 -5.03 -3.60 -10.26
C ILE A 838 -4.14 -4.22 -9.18
N HIS A 839 -3.52 -5.36 -9.48
CA HIS A 839 -2.42 -5.90 -8.68
C HIS A 839 -1.15 -5.07 -8.90
N ARG A 840 -0.05 -5.43 -8.22
CA ARG A 840 1.24 -4.73 -8.33
C ARG A 840 1.67 -4.47 -9.79
N LEU A 841 1.96 -3.21 -10.10
CA LEU A 841 2.55 -2.72 -11.34
C LEU A 841 3.78 -1.86 -11.01
N PHE A 842 4.83 -1.94 -11.85
CA PHE A 842 6.07 -1.17 -11.65
C PHE A 842 6.20 0.02 -12.62
N ALA A 843 6.01 -0.22 -13.91
CA ALA A 843 6.22 0.78 -14.96
C ALA A 843 5.29 1.99 -14.78
N ALA A 844 5.83 3.21 -14.87
CA ALA A 844 5.10 4.43 -14.52
C ALA A 844 3.95 4.73 -15.49
N ASP A 845 4.17 4.46 -16.77
CA ASP A 845 3.20 4.58 -17.85
C ASP A 845 2.06 3.56 -17.72
N ASP A 846 2.34 2.30 -17.35
CA ASP A 846 1.30 1.32 -17.03
C ASP A 846 0.45 1.74 -15.81
N ARG A 847 1.11 2.20 -14.74
CA ARG A 847 0.45 2.67 -13.51
C ARG A 847 -0.44 3.87 -13.78
N GLN A 848 0.04 4.84 -14.56
CA GLN A 848 -0.72 6.03 -14.94
C GLN A 848 -1.89 5.66 -15.86
N ALA A 849 -1.64 4.89 -16.93
CA ALA A 849 -2.66 4.50 -17.90
C ALA A 849 -3.85 3.78 -17.25
N ILE A 850 -3.62 2.91 -16.27
CA ILE A 850 -4.72 2.27 -15.55
C ILE A 850 -5.30 3.15 -14.43
N GLY A 851 -4.44 3.85 -13.66
CA GLY A 851 -4.85 4.66 -12.51
C GLY A 851 -5.78 5.81 -12.89
N GLU A 852 -5.54 6.48 -14.02
CA GLU A 852 -6.41 7.54 -14.56
C GLU A 852 -7.81 7.02 -14.89
N THR A 853 -7.96 5.79 -15.39
CA THR A 853 -9.29 5.19 -15.69
C THR A 853 -10.12 4.83 -14.45
N VAL A 854 -9.51 4.92 -13.27
CA VAL A 854 -10.11 4.60 -11.97
C VAL A 854 -10.21 5.84 -11.06
N GLY A 855 -9.60 6.97 -11.45
CA GLY A 855 -9.55 8.18 -10.64
C GLY A 855 -8.61 8.08 -9.44
N LEU A 856 -7.54 7.28 -9.53
CA LEU A 856 -6.54 7.20 -8.46
C LEU A 856 -5.76 8.52 -8.32
N THR A 857 -5.42 8.90 -7.09
CA THR A 857 -4.53 10.04 -6.82
C THR A 857 -3.08 9.71 -7.20
N GLU A 858 -2.23 10.73 -7.41
CA GLU A 858 -0.80 10.52 -7.69
C GLU A 858 -0.13 9.64 -6.61
N GLU A 859 -0.47 9.84 -5.34
CA GLU A 859 0.06 9.03 -4.24
C GLU A 859 -0.37 7.56 -4.32
N GLN A 860 -1.62 7.29 -4.70
CA GLN A 860 -2.16 5.94 -4.90
C GLN A 860 -1.53 5.26 -6.13
N ILE A 861 -1.34 6.00 -7.23
CA ILE A 861 -0.65 5.54 -8.44
C ILE A 861 0.81 5.17 -8.09
N ASP A 862 1.50 5.98 -7.29
CA ASP A 862 2.84 5.70 -6.77
C ASP A 862 2.90 4.64 -5.67
N PHE A 863 1.76 4.22 -5.13
CA PHE A 863 1.67 3.10 -4.20
C PHE A 863 1.55 1.73 -4.89
N LEU A 864 1.06 1.66 -6.14
CA LEU A 864 0.89 0.40 -6.89
C LEU A 864 2.13 -0.52 -6.92
N PRO A 865 3.40 -0.03 -6.99
CA PRO A 865 4.60 -0.89 -6.89
C PRO A 865 4.76 -1.61 -5.55
N MET A 866 4.15 -1.10 -4.48
CA MET A 866 4.32 -1.57 -3.10
C MET A 866 3.28 -2.63 -2.67
N LEU A 867 2.27 -2.88 -3.51
CA LEU A 867 1.29 -3.96 -3.30
C LEU A 867 2.01 -5.32 -3.19
N LYS A 868 1.63 -6.13 -2.20
CA LYS A 868 2.15 -7.50 -2.07
C LYS A 868 1.41 -8.45 -3.03
N ALA A 869 1.91 -9.68 -3.16
CA ALA A 869 1.19 -10.71 -3.91
C ALA A 869 -0.19 -10.97 -3.28
N GLY A 870 -1.25 -10.96 -4.09
CA GLY A 870 -2.64 -11.04 -3.66
C GLY A 870 -3.24 -9.73 -3.14
N GLU A 871 -2.46 -8.64 -2.99
CA GLU A 871 -3.00 -7.30 -2.74
C GLU A 871 -3.30 -6.61 -4.08
N ALA A 872 -4.54 -6.13 -4.25
CA ALA A 872 -4.98 -5.40 -5.43
C ALA A 872 -5.77 -4.13 -5.05
N VAL A 873 -5.71 -3.11 -5.89
CA VAL A 873 -6.63 -1.97 -5.86
C VAL A 873 -7.83 -2.32 -6.74
N VAL A 874 -9.02 -2.37 -6.14
CA VAL A 874 -10.26 -2.80 -6.78
C VAL A 874 -11.21 -1.62 -6.93
N TYR A 875 -11.79 -1.48 -8.11
CA TYR A 875 -12.87 -0.54 -8.39
C TYR A 875 -13.96 -1.24 -9.19
N SER A 876 -15.23 -0.94 -8.90
CA SER A 876 -16.36 -1.38 -9.69
C SER A 876 -17.33 -0.22 -9.90
N ALA A 877 -18.03 -0.22 -11.04
CA ALA A 877 -18.93 0.86 -11.41
C ALA A 877 -19.96 1.17 -10.31
N GLY A 878 -20.13 2.46 -10.03
CA GLY A 878 -20.98 2.97 -8.96
C GLY A 878 -20.26 3.17 -7.62
N TRP A 879 -19.06 2.63 -7.42
CA TRP A 879 -18.25 2.99 -6.24
C TRP A 879 -17.73 4.42 -6.35
N HIS A 880 -17.60 5.10 -5.21
CA HIS A 880 -17.09 6.48 -5.15
C HIS A 880 -15.58 6.55 -5.41
N GLU A 881 -14.83 5.58 -4.89
CA GLU A 881 -13.37 5.50 -4.96
C GLU A 881 -12.93 4.02 -4.97
N ALA A 882 -11.66 3.78 -5.30
CA ALA A 882 -11.08 2.45 -5.32
C ALA A 882 -10.67 1.96 -3.90
N VAL A 883 -10.77 0.64 -3.71
CA VAL A 883 -10.56 -0.05 -2.43
C VAL A 883 -9.36 -0.97 -2.51
N ARG A 884 -8.38 -0.78 -1.62
CA ARG A 884 -7.26 -1.72 -1.47
C ARG A 884 -7.76 -3.01 -0.82
N THR A 885 -7.52 -4.13 -1.48
CA THR A 885 -8.16 -5.42 -1.22
C THR A 885 -7.12 -6.53 -1.15
N GLN A 886 -7.16 -7.34 -0.09
CA GLN A 886 -6.54 -8.65 -0.08
C GLN A 886 -7.48 -9.60 -0.81
N VAL A 887 -7.13 -10.02 -2.02
CA VAL A 887 -7.88 -11.01 -2.78
C VAL A 887 -7.81 -12.36 -2.04
N GLY A 888 -8.91 -13.10 -2.09
CA GLY A 888 -8.99 -14.45 -1.52
C GLY A 888 -8.10 -15.44 -2.27
N GLN A 889 -7.89 -16.61 -1.67
CA GLN A 889 -7.23 -17.73 -2.32
C GLN A 889 -8.07 -18.99 -2.13
N LEU A 890 -8.70 -19.48 -3.20
CA LEU A 890 -9.56 -20.66 -3.17
C LEU A 890 -8.75 -21.97 -3.18
N HIS A 891 -7.61 -21.98 -3.87
CA HIS A 891 -6.69 -23.12 -3.94
C HIS A 891 -5.24 -22.62 -4.17
N ASN A 892 -4.27 -23.50 -4.04
CA ASN A 892 -2.90 -23.19 -4.35
C ASN A 892 -2.67 -23.30 -5.87
N THR A 893 -2.46 -22.17 -6.56
CA THR A 893 -2.22 -22.14 -8.01
C THR A 893 -0.88 -22.77 -8.43
N ASN A 894 -0.04 -23.16 -7.47
CA ASN A 894 1.17 -23.95 -7.67
C ASN A 894 0.93 -25.44 -7.31
N SER A 895 -0.31 -25.95 -7.41
CA SER A 895 -0.62 -27.37 -7.25
C SER A 895 0.02 -28.22 -8.36
N LYS A 896 -0.07 -29.55 -8.25
CA LYS A 896 0.51 -30.43 -9.27
C LYS A 896 -0.22 -30.22 -10.60
N PRO A 897 0.48 -30.26 -11.75
CA PRO A 897 -0.19 -30.19 -13.05
C PRO A 897 -1.20 -31.33 -13.17
N LEU A 898 -2.39 -31.02 -13.68
CA LEU A 898 -3.44 -31.99 -13.99
C LEU A 898 -2.87 -33.12 -14.86
N ASP A 899 -3.23 -34.37 -14.55
CA ASP A 899 -2.79 -35.51 -15.34
C ASP A 899 -3.30 -35.38 -16.78
N ILE A 900 -2.36 -35.44 -17.72
CA ILE A 900 -2.61 -35.36 -19.16
C ILE A 900 -3.56 -36.48 -19.61
N GLN A 901 -3.57 -37.63 -18.94
CA GLN A 901 -4.51 -38.73 -19.21
C GLN A 901 -5.97 -38.35 -18.95
N ILE A 902 -6.24 -37.47 -17.97
CA ILE A 902 -7.61 -36.99 -17.70
C ILE A 902 -8.09 -36.15 -18.87
N ILE A 903 -7.28 -35.18 -19.31
CA ILE A 903 -7.56 -34.33 -20.49
C ILE A 903 -7.76 -35.19 -21.75
N ALA A 904 -6.91 -36.19 -21.97
CA ALA A 904 -7.03 -37.13 -23.08
C ALA A 904 -8.35 -37.93 -23.02
N SER A 905 -8.73 -38.45 -21.85
CA SER A 905 -9.98 -39.20 -21.69
C SER A 905 -11.23 -38.35 -21.93
N HIS A 906 -11.23 -37.09 -21.50
CA HIS A 906 -12.32 -36.14 -21.74
C HIS A 906 -12.41 -35.78 -23.23
N SER A 907 -11.27 -35.51 -23.86
CA SER A 907 -11.13 -35.32 -25.31
C SER A 907 -11.70 -36.51 -26.10
N GLN A 908 -11.32 -37.74 -25.77
CA GLN A 908 -11.80 -38.96 -26.45
C GLN A 908 -13.32 -39.08 -26.37
N ARG A 909 -13.92 -38.94 -25.18
CA ARG A 909 -15.37 -38.97 -24.97
C ARG A 909 -16.10 -37.90 -25.78
N ARG A 910 -15.52 -36.69 -25.86
CA ARG A 910 -16.07 -35.54 -26.58
C ARG A 910 -15.99 -35.70 -28.11
N ILE A 911 -14.86 -36.17 -28.63
CA ILE A 911 -14.73 -36.52 -30.05
C ILE A 911 -15.73 -37.63 -30.40
N PHE A 912 -15.90 -38.62 -29.53
CA PHE A 912 -16.86 -39.69 -29.73
C PHE A 912 -18.32 -39.22 -29.69
N SER A 913 -18.69 -38.27 -28.82
CA SER A 913 -20.06 -37.72 -28.81
C SER A 913 -20.36 -36.81 -30.00
N GLN A 914 -19.34 -36.18 -30.59
CA GLN A 914 -19.43 -35.35 -31.79
C GLN A 914 -19.08 -36.11 -33.09
N ARG A 915 -18.86 -37.42 -33.05
CA ARG A 915 -18.33 -38.21 -34.18
C ARG A 915 -19.17 -38.12 -35.46
N THR A 916 -20.49 -38.01 -35.35
CA THR A 916 -21.39 -37.88 -36.51
C THR A 916 -21.30 -36.51 -37.20
N GLN A 917 -20.70 -35.51 -36.54
CA GLN A 917 -20.45 -34.17 -37.08
C GLN A 917 -19.00 -34.02 -37.57
N LEU A 918 -18.03 -34.52 -36.80
CA LEU A 918 -16.60 -34.36 -37.09
C LEU A 918 -16.03 -35.48 -37.99
N TYR A 919 -16.63 -36.67 -37.97
CA TYR A 919 -16.20 -37.87 -38.69
C TYR A 919 -17.43 -38.63 -39.25
N PRO A 920 -18.30 -37.96 -40.04
CA PRO A 920 -19.60 -38.51 -40.44
C PRO A 920 -19.47 -39.82 -41.21
N ARG A 921 -18.48 -39.94 -42.11
CA ARG A 921 -18.30 -41.13 -42.94
C ARG A 921 -17.69 -42.27 -42.15
N LEU A 922 -16.63 -42.03 -41.39
CA LEU A 922 -16.01 -43.04 -40.53
C LEU A 922 -16.98 -43.56 -39.45
N SER A 923 -17.79 -42.68 -38.85
CA SER A 923 -18.80 -43.09 -37.87
C SER A 923 -19.92 -43.98 -38.45
N SER A 924 -20.05 -44.06 -39.78
CA SER A 924 -21.01 -44.95 -40.46
C SER A 924 -20.47 -46.37 -40.70
N VAL A 925 -19.14 -46.56 -40.59
CA VAL A 925 -18.46 -47.83 -40.85
C VAL A 925 -18.40 -48.73 -39.62
N PHE A 926 -18.33 -48.15 -38.42
CA PHE A 926 -18.20 -48.90 -37.17
C PHE A 926 -19.55 -49.23 -36.51
N ASP A 927 -19.64 -50.43 -35.91
CA ASP A 927 -20.79 -50.89 -35.13
C ASP A 927 -21.10 -49.97 -33.93
N SER A 928 -22.36 -49.96 -33.48
CA SER A 928 -22.83 -49.13 -32.36
C SER A 928 -22.19 -49.43 -31.00
N GLU A 929 -21.44 -50.55 -30.88
CA GLU A 929 -20.77 -50.99 -29.66
C GLU A 929 -19.33 -50.46 -29.51
N ILE A 930 -18.78 -49.76 -30.53
CA ILE A 930 -17.42 -49.21 -30.46
C ILE A 930 -17.28 -48.17 -29.33
N THR A 931 -16.22 -48.30 -28.53
CA THR A 931 -15.95 -47.37 -27.42
C THR A 931 -15.27 -46.08 -27.89
N ALA A 932 -15.34 -45.03 -27.06
CA ALA A 932 -14.67 -43.76 -27.33
C ALA A 932 -13.14 -43.91 -27.47
N GLU A 933 -12.51 -44.75 -26.63
CA GLU A 933 -11.08 -45.02 -26.69
C GLU A 933 -10.69 -45.69 -28.02
N GLN A 934 -11.41 -46.75 -28.40
CA GLN A 934 -11.23 -47.44 -29.67
C GLN A 934 -11.39 -46.50 -30.87
N PHE A 935 -12.48 -45.73 -30.94
CA PHE A 935 -12.73 -44.82 -32.06
C PHE A 935 -11.60 -43.80 -32.24
N ASN A 936 -11.06 -43.26 -31.15
CA ASN A 936 -9.93 -42.32 -31.19
C ASN A 936 -8.60 -43.03 -31.55
N GLN A 937 -8.37 -44.25 -31.04
CA GLN A 937 -7.20 -45.04 -31.43
C GLN A 937 -7.19 -45.30 -32.95
N PHE A 938 -8.33 -45.67 -33.55
CA PHE A 938 -8.41 -45.86 -35.00
C PHE A 938 -8.13 -44.56 -35.77
N ILE A 939 -8.63 -43.41 -35.32
CA ILE A 939 -8.32 -42.11 -35.95
C ILE A 939 -6.81 -41.85 -35.93
N GLN A 940 -6.12 -42.14 -34.83
CA GLN A 940 -4.67 -41.95 -34.69
C GLN A 940 -3.86 -42.93 -35.55
N GLU A 941 -4.11 -44.24 -35.42
CA GLU A 941 -3.42 -45.29 -36.16
C GLU A 941 -3.69 -45.20 -37.66
N GLY A 942 -4.94 -45.02 -38.06
CA GLY A 942 -5.35 -44.85 -39.45
C GLY A 942 -4.79 -43.58 -40.07
N SER A 943 -4.77 -42.45 -39.35
CA SER A 943 -4.11 -41.22 -39.83
C SER A 943 -2.61 -41.43 -40.04
N PHE A 944 -1.94 -42.22 -39.20
CA PHE A 944 -0.52 -42.55 -39.37
C PHE A 944 -0.28 -43.40 -40.62
N VAL A 945 -1.09 -44.45 -40.84
CA VAL A 945 -1.03 -45.29 -42.05
C VAL A 945 -1.31 -44.47 -43.32
N LEU A 946 -2.33 -43.63 -43.33
CA LEU A 946 -2.66 -42.74 -44.46
C LEU A 946 -1.52 -41.78 -44.80
N ASN A 947 -0.91 -41.15 -43.79
CA ASN A 947 0.26 -40.27 -43.97
C ASN A 947 1.49 -41.04 -44.50
N LEU A 948 1.70 -42.27 -44.04
CA LEU A 948 2.80 -43.12 -44.48
C LEU A 948 2.60 -43.60 -45.93
N TRP A 949 1.36 -43.90 -46.33
CA TRP A 949 0.97 -44.21 -47.70
C TRP A 949 1.14 -43.01 -48.65
N LEU A 950 0.72 -41.81 -48.24
CA LEU A 950 0.96 -40.57 -49.00
C LEU A 950 2.46 -40.33 -49.23
N LYS A 951 3.28 -40.60 -48.21
CA LYS A 951 4.74 -40.46 -48.28
C LYS A 951 5.39 -41.54 -49.16
N TRP A 952 4.89 -42.78 -49.13
CA TRP A 952 5.25 -43.83 -50.07
C TRP A 952 4.97 -43.41 -51.51
N TYR A 953 3.76 -42.92 -51.79
CA TYR A 953 3.38 -42.49 -53.12
C TYR A 953 4.25 -41.31 -53.61
N ALA A 954 4.52 -40.30 -52.78
CA ALA A 954 5.40 -39.20 -53.16
C ALA A 954 6.85 -39.65 -53.46
N LEU A 955 7.37 -40.66 -52.75
CA LEU A 955 8.68 -41.25 -53.06
C LEU A 955 8.67 -42.12 -54.33
N SER A 956 7.52 -42.63 -54.78
CA SER A 956 7.41 -43.40 -56.03
C SER A 956 7.76 -42.58 -57.29
N GLN A 957 7.84 -41.25 -57.18
CA GLN A 957 8.20 -40.34 -58.26
C GLN A 957 9.69 -39.94 -58.29
N ASN A 958 10.53 -40.40 -57.34
CA ASN A 958 11.94 -40.00 -57.21
C ASN A 958 12.88 -41.21 -57.02
N GLU A 959 14.07 -41.19 -57.64
CA GLU A 959 15.02 -42.32 -57.72
C GLU A 959 15.71 -42.73 -56.39
N VAL A 960 15.26 -42.27 -55.22
CA VAL A 960 15.89 -42.58 -53.92
C VAL A 960 15.43 -43.95 -53.39
N GLN A 961 15.87 -45.02 -54.06
CA GLN A 961 15.47 -46.41 -53.79
C GLN A 961 15.55 -46.82 -52.31
N GLY A 962 16.59 -46.39 -51.59
CA GLY A 962 16.80 -46.75 -50.18
C GLY A 962 15.70 -46.23 -49.23
N HIS A 963 15.23 -44.99 -49.42
CA HIS A 963 14.14 -44.46 -48.59
C HIS A 963 12.79 -45.06 -48.96
N LYS A 964 12.55 -45.36 -50.25
CA LYS A 964 11.32 -46.04 -50.70
C LYS A 964 11.17 -47.39 -49.99
N LEU A 965 12.21 -48.22 -50.00
CA LEU A 965 12.21 -49.55 -49.37
C LEU A 965 11.85 -49.51 -47.88
N ILE A 966 12.46 -48.59 -47.11
CA ILE A 966 12.19 -48.41 -45.68
C ILE A 966 10.73 -48.01 -45.44
N ILE A 967 10.19 -47.11 -46.26
CA ILE A 967 8.79 -46.68 -46.14
C ILE A 967 7.83 -47.79 -46.54
N THR A 968 8.07 -48.54 -47.62
CA THR A 968 7.23 -49.69 -48.00
C THR A 968 7.22 -50.75 -46.89
N GLN A 969 8.38 -51.12 -46.35
CA GLN A 969 8.47 -52.09 -45.24
C GLN A 969 7.71 -51.61 -44.00
N ARG A 970 7.81 -50.32 -43.66
CA ARG A 970 7.06 -49.75 -42.54
C ARG A 970 5.56 -49.70 -42.81
N LEU A 971 5.14 -49.37 -44.04
CA LEU A 971 3.75 -49.30 -44.43
C LEU A 971 3.07 -50.67 -44.35
N SER A 972 3.70 -51.72 -44.89
CA SER A 972 3.21 -53.09 -44.76
C SER A 972 3.07 -53.49 -43.29
N LYS A 973 4.08 -53.23 -42.45
CA LYS A 973 4.05 -53.58 -41.03
C LYS A 973 2.93 -52.87 -40.24
N GLU A 974 2.73 -51.57 -40.48
CA GLU A 974 1.69 -50.81 -39.77
C GLU A 974 0.29 -51.18 -40.28
N MET A 975 0.14 -51.53 -41.57
CA MET A 975 -1.10 -52.07 -42.12
C MET A 975 -1.40 -53.48 -41.58
N GLU A 976 -0.40 -54.36 -41.44
CA GLU A 976 -0.53 -55.66 -40.78
C GLU A 976 -0.94 -55.49 -39.31
N LYS A 977 -0.31 -54.56 -38.57
CA LYS A 977 -0.70 -54.23 -37.19
C LYS A 977 -2.15 -53.76 -37.12
N LEU A 978 -2.56 -52.87 -38.02
CA LEU A 978 -3.92 -52.34 -38.07
C LEU A 978 -4.93 -53.45 -38.42
N ASN A 979 -4.58 -54.38 -39.33
CA ASN A 979 -5.35 -55.60 -39.60
C ASN A 979 -5.43 -56.56 -38.39
N GLN A 980 -4.38 -56.68 -37.58
CA GLN A 980 -4.40 -57.51 -36.36
C GLN A 980 -5.24 -56.92 -35.23
N VAL A 981 -5.25 -55.59 -35.07
CA VAL A 981 -6.01 -54.90 -34.01
C VAL A 981 -7.48 -54.73 -34.38
N TRP A 982 -7.78 -54.49 -35.66
CA TRP A 982 -9.12 -54.12 -36.13
C TRP A 982 -9.79 -55.16 -37.02
N GLY A 983 -9.09 -56.19 -37.50
CA GLY A 983 -9.61 -57.09 -38.56
C GLY A 983 -10.67 -58.10 -38.12
N ASP A 984 -10.81 -58.35 -36.82
CA ASP A 984 -11.90 -59.17 -36.26
C ASP A 984 -13.21 -58.36 -36.09
N SER A 985 -13.15 -57.03 -36.24
CA SER A 985 -14.36 -56.21 -36.37
C SER A 985 -14.99 -56.44 -37.76
N LYS A 986 -16.32 -56.44 -37.85
CA LYS A 986 -17.05 -56.76 -39.11
C LYS A 986 -16.89 -55.72 -40.23
N SER A 987 -16.08 -54.69 -40.00
CA SER A 987 -15.87 -53.53 -40.85
C SER A 987 -14.58 -53.67 -41.66
N ASP A 988 -14.68 -53.54 -42.99
CA ASP A 988 -13.52 -53.54 -43.89
C ASP A 988 -12.58 -52.37 -43.55
N ILE A 989 -11.35 -52.70 -43.17
CA ILE A 989 -10.31 -51.74 -42.79
C ILE A 989 -9.92 -50.81 -43.94
N LYS A 990 -9.86 -51.31 -45.18
CA LYS A 990 -9.53 -50.46 -46.33
C LYS A 990 -10.65 -49.46 -46.59
N LEU A 991 -11.91 -49.86 -46.37
CA LEU A 991 -13.07 -48.96 -46.39
C LEU A 991 -13.05 -47.97 -45.22
N ALA A 992 -12.75 -48.39 -44.00
CA ALA A 992 -12.65 -47.52 -42.83
C ALA A 992 -11.53 -46.47 -43.00
N LEU A 993 -10.38 -46.85 -43.56
CA LEU A 993 -9.31 -45.92 -43.93
C LEU A 993 -9.73 -44.96 -45.04
N ALA A 994 -10.50 -45.41 -46.04
CA ALA A 994 -11.02 -44.54 -47.10
C ALA A 994 -12.00 -43.50 -46.55
N GLN A 995 -12.91 -43.90 -45.65
CA GLN A 995 -13.84 -42.97 -45.02
C GLN A 995 -13.16 -42.03 -44.02
N LEU A 996 -12.22 -42.51 -43.21
CA LEU A 996 -11.35 -41.66 -42.39
C LEU A 996 -10.61 -40.64 -43.26
N PHE A 997 -10.07 -41.07 -44.41
CA PHE A 997 -9.38 -40.17 -45.34
C PHE A 997 -10.30 -39.08 -45.88
N LEU A 998 -11.54 -39.42 -46.26
CA LEU A 998 -12.53 -38.47 -46.76
C LEU A 998 -13.00 -37.48 -45.69
N ASP A 999 -13.14 -37.91 -44.43
CA ASP A 999 -13.49 -37.01 -43.32
C ASP A 999 -12.35 -36.02 -42.97
N ILE A 1000 -11.07 -36.41 -43.12
CA ILE A 1000 -9.92 -35.60 -42.65
C ILE A 1000 -9.10 -34.92 -43.74
N ALA A 1001 -9.30 -35.24 -45.03
CA ALA A 1001 -8.49 -34.71 -46.11
C ALA A 1001 -8.77 -33.20 -46.34
N PRO A 1002 -7.75 -32.32 -46.33
CA PRO A 1002 -7.90 -30.87 -46.52
C PRO A 1002 -8.08 -30.48 -48.00
N ILE A 1003 -8.81 -31.30 -48.77
CA ILE A 1003 -8.91 -31.25 -50.23
C ILE A 1003 -10.36 -31.02 -50.63
N ALA A 1004 -10.59 -30.01 -51.47
CA ALA A 1004 -11.87 -29.79 -52.12
C ALA A 1004 -12.27 -31.04 -52.92
N TYR A 1005 -13.41 -31.63 -52.50
CA TYR A 1005 -13.97 -32.95 -52.85
C TYR A 1005 -13.23 -33.71 -53.94
N ILE A 1006 -12.59 -34.80 -53.50
CA ILE A 1006 -12.01 -35.82 -54.36
C ILE A 1006 -13.07 -36.37 -55.34
N GLU A 1007 -14.32 -36.40 -54.89
CA GLU A 1007 -15.51 -36.86 -55.62
C GLU A 1007 -15.77 -36.04 -56.88
N ASP A 1008 -15.72 -34.70 -56.79
CA ASP A 1008 -15.86 -33.80 -57.93
C ASP A 1008 -14.66 -33.84 -58.90
N LYS A 1009 -13.56 -34.48 -58.47
CA LYS A 1009 -12.29 -34.58 -59.20
C LYS A 1009 -12.01 -35.98 -59.74
N LEU A 1010 -12.91 -36.94 -59.53
CA LEU A 1010 -12.82 -38.32 -60.00
C LEU A 1010 -13.89 -38.63 -61.07
N PRO A 1011 -13.73 -39.71 -61.87
CA PRO A 1011 -14.75 -40.13 -62.80
C PRO A 1011 -15.93 -40.72 -62.04
N THR A 1012 -17.16 -40.42 -62.45
CA THR A 1012 -18.41 -40.90 -61.82
C THR A 1012 -18.69 -42.41 -62.02
N LYS A 1013 -17.69 -43.20 -62.44
CA LYS A 1013 -17.81 -44.62 -62.79
C LYS A 1013 -17.86 -45.53 -61.56
N TYR A 1014 -17.19 -45.15 -60.47
CA TYR A 1014 -17.18 -45.88 -59.20
C TYR A 1014 -17.29 -44.89 -58.03
N PRO A 1015 -17.79 -45.31 -56.84
CA PRO A 1015 -17.68 -44.54 -55.62
C PRO A 1015 -16.23 -44.22 -55.26
N VAL A 1016 -15.98 -43.07 -54.63
CA VAL A 1016 -14.63 -42.61 -54.31
C VAL A 1016 -13.91 -43.52 -53.33
N GLU A 1017 -14.65 -44.18 -52.44
CA GLU A 1017 -14.13 -45.20 -51.55
C GLU A 1017 -13.46 -46.33 -52.33
N GLN A 1018 -14.03 -46.77 -53.45
CA GLN A 1018 -13.47 -47.86 -54.26
C GLN A 1018 -12.17 -47.41 -54.95
N TYR A 1019 -12.12 -46.17 -55.43
CA TYR A 1019 -10.88 -45.58 -55.94
C TYR A 1019 -9.80 -45.50 -54.85
N LEU A 1020 -10.14 -45.04 -53.64
CA LEU A 1020 -9.21 -44.95 -52.51
C LEU A 1020 -8.73 -46.33 -52.05
N ILE A 1021 -9.62 -47.33 -51.92
CA ILE A 1021 -9.27 -48.72 -51.59
C ILE A 1021 -8.29 -49.30 -52.61
N PHE A 1022 -8.54 -49.09 -53.91
CA PHE A 1022 -7.63 -49.50 -54.98
C PHE A 1022 -6.26 -48.81 -54.87
N LEU A 1023 -6.26 -47.49 -54.68
CA LEU A 1023 -5.05 -46.68 -54.50
C LEU A 1023 -4.23 -47.11 -53.27
N PHE A 1024 -4.89 -47.46 -52.16
CA PHE A 1024 -4.25 -48.01 -50.97
C PHE A 1024 -3.67 -49.41 -51.21
N GLY A 1025 -4.21 -50.21 -52.14
CA GLY A 1025 -3.65 -51.50 -52.51
C GLY A 1025 -2.35 -51.43 -53.35
N LEU A 1026 -2.05 -50.28 -53.99
CA LEU A 1026 -0.93 -50.19 -54.94
C LEU A 1026 0.47 -50.44 -54.32
N TYR A 1027 0.65 -50.24 -53.02
CA TYR A 1027 1.95 -50.51 -52.38
C TYR A 1027 2.24 -52.01 -52.22
N GLU A 1028 1.20 -52.85 -52.18
CA GLU A 1028 1.30 -54.31 -51.99
C GLU A 1028 1.98 -55.01 -53.19
N HIS A 1029 1.96 -54.37 -54.36
CA HIS A 1029 2.50 -54.92 -55.60
C HIS A 1029 3.83 -54.28 -56.05
N ASP A 1030 4.28 -53.20 -55.38
CA ASP A 1030 5.36 -52.26 -55.78
C ASP A 1030 5.31 -51.74 -57.24
N GLN A 1031 4.24 -52.05 -57.97
CA GLN A 1031 3.98 -51.68 -59.35
C GLN A 1031 3.13 -50.41 -59.41
N LEU A 1032 3.77 -49.24 -59.30
CA LEU A 1032 3.31 -48.13 -60.13
C LEU A 1032 3.63 -48.51 -61.58
N ASN A 1033 2.60 -49.02 -62.27
CA ASN A 1033 2.65 -49.42 -63.67
C ASN A 1033 3.27 -48.27 -64.52
N GLU A 1034 4.25 -48.53 -65.39
CA GLU A 1034 5.02 -47.46 -66.04
C GLU A 1034 4.17 -46.49 -66.88
N LYS A 1035 3.02 -46.98 -67.40
CA LYS A 1035 1.99 -46.16 -68.07
C LYS A 1035 1.36 -45.10 -67.20
N ILE A 1036 1.46 -45.26 -65.88
CA ILE A 1036 1.09 -44.25 -64.91
C ILE A 1036 2.24 -43.24 -64.84
N THR A 1037 3.49 -43.65 -64.58
CA THR A 1037 4.59 -42.69 -64.32
C THR A 1037 5.01 -41.77 -65.48
N SER A 1038 4.66 -42.05 -66.74
CA SER A 1038 5.02 -41.20 -67.87
C SER A 1038 4.04 -40.04 -68.15
N ASP A 1039 4.27 -38.85 -67.56
CA ASP A 1039 4.52 -37.65 -68.39
C ASP A 1039 5.03 -36.40 -67.64
N THR A 1040 5.74 -35.58 -68.40
CA THR A 1040 6.67 -34.49 -68.07
C THR A 1040 6.13 -33.22 -67.36
N ILE A 1041 5.91 -33.22 -66.03
CA ILE A 1041 5.75 -31.95 -65.25
C ILE A 1041 6.33 -32.00 -63.82
N PHE A 1042 7.66 -32.01 -63.63
CA PHE A 1042 8.26 -31.72 -62.30
C PHE A 1042 9.55 -30.90 -62.36
N GLY A 1043 9.43 -29.62 -61.97
CA GLY A 1043 10.53 -28.82 -61.44
C GLY A 1043 10.62 -28.95 -59.91
N GLN A 1044 11.73 -28.47 -59.33
CA GLN A 1044 11.99 -28.56 -57.88
C GLN A 1044 11.10 -27.64 -57.03
N ASP A 1045 11.15 -27.88 -55.72
CA ASP A 1045 10.53 -27.13 -54.61
C ASP A 1045 8.99 -27.11 -54.48
N THR A 1046 8.50 -27.87 -53.51
CA THR A 1046 7.83 -27.33 -52.30
C THR A 1046 7.49 -28.48 -51.34
N GLY A 1047 7.51 -28.23 -50.02
CA GLY A 1047 7.21 -29.24 -48.98
C GLY A 1047 5.75 -29.73 -48.91
N ARG A 1048 4.93 -29.51 -49.95
CA ARG A 1048 3.50 -29.82 -49.98
C ARG A 1048 3.22 -31.26 -50.45
N LEU A 1049 3.80 -32.23 -49.76
CA LEU A 1049 3.83 -33.65 -50.17
C LEU A 1049 2.44 -34.30 -50.36
N ILE A 1050 1.40 -33.83 -49.66
CA ILE A 1050 0.10 -34.52 -49.60
C ILE A 1050 -0.85 -34.07 -50.70
N ALA A 1051 -1.18 -32.77 -50.75
CA ALA A 1051 -2.19 -32.25 -51.68
C ALA A 1051 -1.74 -32.34 -53.14
N GLY A 1052 -0.48 -31.98 -53.45
CA GLY A 1052 0.06 -32.04 -54.80
C GLY A 1052 0.19 -33.48 -55.32
N ALA A 1053 0.66 -34.40 -54.47
CA ALA A 1053 0.76 -35.80 -54.84
C ALA A 1053 -0.62 -36.44 -55.03
N LEU A 1054 -1.59 -36.17 -54.16
CA LEU A 1054 -2.96 -36.66 -54.35
C LEU A 1054 -3.62 -36.05 -55.60
N GLN A 1055 -3.49 -34.75 -55.84
CA GLN A 1055 -4.01 -34.12 -57.06
C GLN A 1055 -3.44 -34.78 -58.32
N ALA A 1056 -2.14 -35.09 -58.33
CA ALA A 1056 -1.52 -35.85 -59.41
C ALA A 1056 -2.06 -37.28 -59.52
N MET A 1057 -2.43 -37.96 -58.43
CA MET A 1057 -3.12 -39.28 -58.48
C MET A 1057 -4.50 -39.18 -59.12
N LEU A 1058 -5.28 -38.15 -58.77
CA LEU A 1058 -6.65 -37.97 -59.24
C LEU A 1058 -6.71 -37.60 -60.71
N GLN A 1059 -5.88 -36.64 -61.16
CA GLN A 1059 -5.75 -36.29 -62.58
C GLN A 1059 -5.38 -37.48 -63.46
N LYS A 1060 -4.63 -38.42 -62.88
CA LYS A 1060 -4.08 -39.60 -63.51
C LYS A 1060 -5.06 -40.77 -63.52
N LEU A 1061 -5.85 -40.95 -62.47
CA LEU A 1061 -7.06 -41.80 -62.49
C LEU A 1061 -8.11 -41.30 -63.50
N ASN A 1062 -8.20 -40.00 -63.75
CA ASN A 1062 -9.07 -39.46 -64.82
C ASN A 1062 -8.57 -39.77 -66.24
N SER A 1063 -7.29 -40.15 -66.40
CA SER A 1063 -6.68 -40.45 -67.70
C SER A 1063 -6.68 -41.95 -68.07
N ILE A 1064 -7.22 -42.81 -67.19
CA ILE A 1064 -7.24 -44.29 -67.28
C ILE A 1064 -8.68 -44.80 -67.36
#